data_AF-A0A0V0V890-F1
#
_entry.id   AF-A0A0V0V890-F1
#
_cell.length_a   1.000
_cell.length_b   1.000
_cell.length_c   1.000
_cell.angle_alpha   90.00
_cell.angle_beta   90.00
_cell.angle_gamma   90.00
#
_symmetry.space_group_name_H-M   'P 1'
#
loop_
_entity.id
_entity.type
_entity.pdbx_description
1 polymer ?
#
loop_
_entity_poly.entity_id
_entity_poly.type
_entity_poly.pdbx_seq_one_letter_code
_entity_poly.pdbx_strand_id
1 'polypeptide(L)'
;MVVASKDPNFVNKLMADLYADLFSLSSESKKKNPNINEAVEAVLPRLTSIRKSHDEKPDYSIRALMSISDAIVRPLSMACETRHPRLVQIALSAMQRLLNCNGAGSSAISTIVSSLWLLSSVEVEELKILQTVTLLVTSDDQVHDSELAKCLVICFRFNFAKDPNVVNTASATVRQLVSHVFDRAEKLNFSGSEELLCQVKSNPTKPPQNCPASFGDAIMLFQDLCRLVNTENPLWLIGIFEMTRTLGLDLIEKILNDNQQLFSETAVFTFLLKESVCPLIIRLFSFNLKGVPIEGAKENLHIVESVQEKPYFPITVRLLRLVDILNCSYSKVLITECEIFLSLMIRFIDQDKLPWQRILVLELIERLVSNCDMLKRYCTAYDMQSQSTKVIKELLSAIGEFTQTIFPELSRRVQHDDSCLHVEDSVPDVGFNYDHCWLPFVSLPTHKIHKSKFLDMTDKVEAPTVPVGYFLNLAFEIVTALVRTLQEIFVTSTEAVVVEHIVESSWKSLLSALGMLLQCSVGEKLNEPLLRSLTVMISLASRMDKTEFLAACLCMLCDCVSSSCPQHCRSKPDNADGSFSHHDHTFGEKNLLAARHLLSCSLDSGSYFGSNWIVVMKTLQNLLLHLRIVPTITDDQASLFFDNNPQLHQNSKPFVVHIVDLQLIVKLIGDLVQSTERYSTCSLLNLMQSLRHLINETLNSSINEKESYFFIWMLLEVFLTSTSRPSNMWELVDLVIYQVYIFV
;
A
#
# COMPACT_ATOMS: atom_id res chain seq x y z
N MET A 1 -26.34 25.96 -0.97
CA MET A 1 -26.45 27.44 -1.00
C MET A 1 -27.59 27.98 -1.87
N VAL A 2 -27.98 27.32 -2.96
CA VAL A 2 -29.14 27.69 -3.82
C VAL A 2 -30.50 27.75 -3.06
N VAL A 3 -30.57 27.21 -1.85
CA VAL A 3 -31.78 27.27 -1.00
C VAL A 3 -31.89 28.58 -0.20
N ALA A 4 -30.76 29.25 0.11
CA ALA A 4 -30.76 30.50 0.89
C ALA A 4 -31.08 31.75 0.03
N SER A 5 -30.96 31.66 -1.30
CA SER A 5 -31.34 32.74 -2.24
C SER A 5 -32.86 32.87 -2.43
N LYS A 6 -33.65 31.97 -1.82
CA LYS A 6 -35.12 31.98 -1.89
C LYS A 6 -35.80 32.68 -0.72
N ASP A 7 -35.06 33.09 0.31
CA ASP A 7 -35.62 33.80 1.45
C ASP A 7 -35.77 35.31 1.14
N PRO A 8 -36.99 35.87 1.15
CA PRO A 8 -37.23 37.28 0.84
C PRO A 8 -36.57 38.24 1.85
N ASN A 9 -36.30 37.78 3.07
CA ASN A 9 -35.55 38.54 4.08
C ASN A 9 -34.05 38.63 3.76
N PHE A 10 -33.50 37.64 3.06
CA PHE A 10 -32.08 37.61 2.70
C PHE A 10 -31.76 38.64 1.60
N VAL A 11 -32.59 38.70 0.56
CA VAL A 11 -32.41 39.65 -0.56
C VAL A 11 -32.59 41.10 -0.10
N ASN A 12 -33.58 41.38 0.76
CA ASN A 12 -33.77 42.72 1.32
C ASN A 12 -32.61 43.18 2.20
N LYS A 13 -32.06 42.27 3.03
CA LYS A 13 -30.85 42.55 3.82
C LYS A 13 -29.63 42.79 2.92
N LEU A 14 -29.46 41.99 1.88
CA LEU A 14 -28.40 42.14 0.89
C LEU A 14 -28.46 43.49 0.18
N MET A 15 -29.64 43.93 -0.28
CA MET A 15 -29.82 45.21 -0.95
C MET A 15 -29.53 46.39 -0.01
N ALA A 16 -29.89 46.26 1.27
CA ALA A 16 -29.53 47.25 2.29
C ALA A 16 -28.02 47.31 2.55
N ASP A 17 -27.38 46.15 2.62
CA ASP A 17 -25.93 46.03 2.85
C ASP A 17 -25.14 46.57 1.63
N LEU A 18 -25.53 46.23 0.40
CA LEU A 18 -24.91 46.77 -0.82
C LEU A 18 -25.07 48.29 -0.92
N TYR A 19 -26.23 48.82 -0.53
CA TYR A 19 -26.46 50.26 -0.46
C TYR A 19 -25.54 50.92 0.57
N ALA A 20 -25.38 50.31 1.75
CA ALA A 20 -24.48 50.81 2.80
C ALA A 20 -23.00 50.76 2.37
N ASP A 21 -22.58 49.71 1.66
CA ASP A 21 -21.21 49.57 1.16
C ASP A 21 -20.90 50.62 0.08
N LEU A 22 -21.82 50.85 -0.87
CA LEU A 22 -21.69 51.90 -1.89
C LEU A 22 -21.70 53.31 -1.28
N PHE A 23 -22.54 53.56 -0.29
CA PHE A 23 -22.56 54.83 0.43
C PHE A 23 -21.25 55.05 1.22
N SER A 24 -20.73 54.00 1.86
CA SER A 24 -19.43 54.05 2.55
C SER A 24 -18.31 54.35 1.57
N LEU A 25 -18.33 53.72 0.38
CA LEU A 25 -17.37 53.98 -0.69
C LEU A 25 -17.44 55.44 -1.19
N SER A 26 -18.65 56.00 -1.34
CA SER A 26 -18.84 57.40 -1.72
C SER A 26 -18.30 58.35 -0.65
N SER A 27 -18.58 58.06 0.63
CA SER A 27 -18.13 58.89 1.75
C SER A 27 -16.61 58.96 1.88
N GLU A 28 -15.92 57.85 1.63
CA GLU A 28 -14.45 57.74 1.73
C GLU A 28 -13.74 58.28 0.48
N SER A 29 -14.40 58.27 -0.70
CA SER A 29 -13.83 58.76 -1.97
C SER A 29 -14.04 60.25 -2.24
N LYS A 30 -15.01 60.91 -1.56
CA LYS A 30 -15.42 62.32 -1.75
C LYS A 30 -14.30 63.36 -1.87
N LYS A 31 -13.18 63.19 -1.17
CA LYS A 31 -12.08 64.19 -1.17
C LYS A 31 -10.95 63.88 -2.16
N LYS A 32 -10.79 62.62 -2.58
CA LYS A 32 -9.61 62.18 -3.35
C LYS A 32 -9.92 61.71 -4.77
N ASN A 33 -11.13 61.20 -5.05
CA ASN A 33 -11.50 60.61 -6.34
C ASN A 33 -12.95 60.96 -6.73
N PRO A 34 -13.19 62.11 -7.39
CA PRO A 34 -14.55 62.56 -7.72
C PRO A 34 -15.27 61.62 -8.71
N ASN A 35 -14.53 60.98 -9.61
CA ASN A 35 -15.06 60.06 -10.62
C ASN A 35 -15.73 58.81 -9.99
N ILE A 36 -15.27 58.37 -8.82
CA ILE A 36 -15.90 57.25 -8.09
C ILE A 36 -17.24 57.70 -7.51
N ASN A 37 -17.32 58.92 -6.99
CA ASN A 37 -18.56 59.44 -6.41
C ASN A 37 -19.65 59.61 -7.49
N GLU A 38 -19.30 60.13 -8.67
CA GLU A 38 -20.21 60.24 -9.81
C GLU A 38 -20.74 58.87 -10.27
N ALA A 39 -19.85 57.87 -10.34
CA ALA A 39 -20.24 56.50 -10.69
C ALA A 39 -21.15 55.86 -9.63
N VAL A 40 -20.92 56.10 -8.34
CA VAL A 40 -21.79 55.60 -7.26
C VAL A 40 -23.16 56.30 -7.28
N GLU A 41 -23.20 57.62 -7.47
CA GLU A 41 -24.47 58.37 -7.52
C GLU A 41 -25.36 57.98 -8.70
N ALA A 42 -24.78 57.53 -9.82
CA ALA A 42 -25.53 56.98 -10.94
C ALA A 42 -26.20 55.61 -10.64
N VAL A 43 -25.65 54.83 -9.70
CA VAL A 43 -26.07 53.46 -9.39
C VAL A 43 -27.08 53.41 -8.24
N LEU A 44 -26.93 54.26 -7.22
CA LEU A 44 -27.82 54.32 -6.06
C LEU A 44 -29.33 54.43 -6.42
N PRO A 45 -29.79 55.32 -7.32
CA PRO A 45 -31.22 55.43 -7.64
C PRO A 45 -31.76 54.16 -8.32
N ARG A 46 -30.93 53.45 -9.11
CA ARG A 46 -31.30 52.19 -9.76
C ARG A 46 -31.46 51.05 -8.75
N LEU A 47 -30.54 50.94 -7.79
CA LEU A 47 -30.66 50.01 -6.65
C LEU A 47 -31.90 50.30 -5.80
N THR A 48 -32.21 51.58 -5.59
CA THR A 48 -33.39 52.00 -4.82
C THR A 48 -34.70 51.66 -5.56
N SER A 49 -34.71 51.76 -6.89
CA SER A 49 -35.84 51.35 -7.72
C SER A 49 -36.07 49.84 -7.65
N ILE A 50 -35.01 49.03 -7.74
CA ILE A 50 -35.12 47.57 -7.62
C ILE A 50 -35.61 47.17 -6.22
N ARG A 51 -35.08 47.82 -5.18
CA ARG A 51 -35.50 47.58 -3.79
C ARG A 51 -36.98 47.90 -3.56
N LYS A 52 -37.54 48.91 -4.23
CA LYS A 52 -38.97 49.25 -4.17
C LYS A 52 -39.86 48.29 -4.96
N SER A 53 -39.36 47.73 -6.07
CA SER A 53 -40.08 46.70 -6.85
C SER A 53 -39.99 45.28 -6.26
N HIS A 54 -39.24 45.09 -5.18
CA HIS A 54 -39.02 43.79 -4.53
C HIS A 54 -40.28 43.22 -3.88
N ASP A 55 -41.27 44.04 -3.52
CA ASP A 55 -42.44 43.64 -2.74
C ASP A 55 -43.37 42.63 -3.44
N GLU A 56 -43.17 42.32 -4.73
CA GLU A 56 -44.07 41.44 -5.49
C GLU A 56 -43.51 40.03 -5.80
N LYS A 57 -42.21 39.83 -6.13
CA LYS A 57 -41.58 38.49 -6.35
C LYS A 57 -40.04 38.47 -6.17
N PRO A 58 -39.46 37.51 -5.42
CA PRO A 58 -38.01 37.45 -5.16
C PRO A 58 -37.15 37.08 -6.40
N ASP A 59 -37.63 36.21 -7.29
CA ASP A 59 -36.89 35.79 -8.51
C ASP A 59 -36.66 36.93 -9.52
N TYR A 60 -37.53 37.94 -9.51
CA TYR A 60 -37.39 39.12 -10.37
C TYR A 60 -36.25 40.02 -9.90
N SER A 61 -36.05 40.14 -8.58
CA SER A 61 -35.03 41.01 -7.98
C SER A 61 -33.61 40.53 -8.28
N ILE A 62 -33.36 39.22 -8.30
CA ILE A 62 -32.05 38.66 -8.66
C ILE A 62 -31.76 38.85 -10.16
N ARG A 63 -32.75 38.63 -11.05
CA ARG A 63 -32.57 38.90 -12.49
C ARG A 63 -32.40 40.38 -12.80
N ALA A 64 -33.10 41.26 -12.07
CA ALA A 64 -32.94 42.71 -12.17
C ALA A 64 -31.58 43.18 -11.61
N LEU A 65 -31.04 42.50 -10.60
CA LEU A 65 -29.66 42.71 -10.15
C LEU A 65 -28.64 42.30 -11.20
N MET A 66 -28.84 41.14 -11.85
CA MET A 66 -27.96 40.69 -12.94
C MET A 66 -27.91 41.70 -14.09
N SER A 67 -29.03 42.35 -14.45
CA SER A 67 -29.05 43.36 -15.52
C SER A 67 -28.40 44.69 -15.13
N ILE A 68 -28.26 45.00 -13.84
CA ILE A 68 -27.60 46.21 -13.33
C ILE A 68 -26.18 45.91 -12.80
N SER A 69 -25.78 44.64 -12.78
CA SER A 69 -24.51 44.18 -12.20
C SER A 69 -23.29 44.90 -12.79
N ASP A 70 -23.24 45.15 -14.10
CA ASP A 70 -22.16 45.90 -14.75
C ASP A 70 -22.03 47.34 -14.21
N ALA A 71 -23.17 48.00 -13.97
CA ALA A 71 -23.19 49.35 -13.42
C ALA A 71 -22.75 49.39 -11.95
N ILE A 72 -23.08 48.35 -11.16
CA ILE A 72 -22.67 48.22 -9.75
C ILE A 72 -21.17 47.92 -9.64
N VAL A 73 -20.64 47.03 -10.48
CA VAL A 73 -19.24 46.62 -10.42
C VAL A 73 -18.29 47.74 -10.87
N ARG A 74 -18.71 48.61 -11.79
CA ARG A 74 -17.88 49.71 -12.31
C ARG A 74 -17.27 50.62 -11.21
N PRO A 75 -18.03 51.24 -10.29
CA PRO A 75 -17.45 52.05 -9.22
C PRO A 75 -16.58 51.22 -8.26
N LEU A 76 -16.88 49.94 -8.07
CA LEU A 76 -16.07 49.03 -7.24
C LEU A 76 -14.72 48.74 -7.91
N SER A 77 -14.70 48.51 -9.22
CA SER A 77 -13.48 48.34 -10.02
C SER A 77 -12.60 49.58 -9.97
N MET A 78 -13.19 50.77 -10.15
CA MET A 78 -12.47 52.04 -10.02
C MET A 78 -11.88 52.23 -8.62
N ALA A 79 -12.59 51.78 -7.57
CA ALA A 79 -12.04 51.78 -6.21
C ALA A 79 -10.84 50.83 -6.07
N CYS A 80 -10.87 49.67 -6.70
CA CYS A 80 -9.73 48.75 -6.76
C CYS A 80 -8.52 49.37 -7.47
N GLU A 81 -8.73 50.14 -8.53
CA GLU A 81 -7.66 50.85 -9.26
C GLU A 81 -6.92 51.90 -8.41
N THR A 82 -7.57 52.46 -7.38
CA THR A 82 -6.94 53.45 -6.48
C THR A 82 -5.83 52.88 -5.59
N ARG A 83 -5.78 51.55 -5.45
CA ARG A 83 -4.83 50.80 -4.59
C ARG A 83 -4.86 51.18 -3.11
N HIS A 84 -5.86 51.95 -2.66
CA HIS A 84 -5.97 52.37 -1.27
C HIS A 84 -6.65 51.26 -0.44
N PRO A 85 -6.00 50.71 0.61
CA PRO A 85 -6.45 49.46 1.26
C PRO A 85 -7.88 49.56 1.79
N ARG A 86 -8.25 50.68 2.40
CA ARG A 86 -9.62 50.88 2.92
C ARG A 86 -10.70 50.93 1.83
N LEU A 87 -10.39 51.50 0.66
CA LEU A 87 -11.33 51.55 -0.47
C LEU A 87 -11.45 50.16 -1.11
N VAL A 88 -10.32 49.48 -1.28
CA VAL A 88 -10.25 48.09 -1.76
C VAL A 88 -11.04 47.15 -0.85
N GLN A 89 -10.91 47.29 0.48
CA GLN A 89 -11.66 46.47 1.43
C GLN A 89 -13.18 46.64 1.27
N ILE A 90 -13.68 47.88 1.18
CA ILE A 90 -15.10 48.14 0.99
C ILE A 90 -15.57 47.57 -0.36
N ALA A 91 -14.78 47.79 -1.43
CA ALA A 91 -15.08 47.29 -2.76
C ALA A 91 -15.15 45.76 -2.82
N LEU A 92 -14.17 45.06 -2.27
CA LEU A 92 -14.12 43.60 -2.22
C LEU A 92 -15.28 43.03 -1.38
N SER A 93 -15.64 43.66 -0.26
CA SER A 93 -16.80 43.22 0.53
C SER A 93 -18.11 43.35 -0.26
N ALA A 94 -18.31 44.46 -0.98
CA ALA A 94 -19.48 44.63 -1.83
C ALA A 94 -19.50 43.60 -2.98
N MET A 95 -18.36 43.32 -3.61
CA MET A 95 -18.23 42.28 -4.63
C MET A 95 -18.55 40.89 -4.07
N GLN A 96 -18.02 40.52 -2.90
CA GLN A 96 -18.31 39.23 -2.25
C GLN A 96 -19.81 39.05 -1.94
N ARG A 97 -20.49 40.12 -1.49
CA ARG A 97 -21.94 40.09 -1.26
C ARG A 97 -22.71 39.86 -2.56
N LEU A 98 -22.32 40.52 -3.65
CA LEU A 98 -22.92 40.34 -4.97
C LEU A 98 -22.72 38.92 -5.52
N LEU A 99 -21.55 38.33 -5.30
CA LEU A 99 -21.24 36.97 -5.73
C LEU A 99 -22.01 35.91 -4.94
N ASN A 100 -22.19 36.10 -3.64
CA ASN A 100 -22.94 35.16 -2.78
C ASN A 100 -24.39 34.91 -3.22
N CYS A 101 -25.01 35.81 -3.99
CA CYS A 101 -26.38 35.67 -4.47
C CYS A 101 -26.48 35.29 -5.97
N ASN A 102 -25.36 34.96 -6.63
CA ASN A 102 -25.29 34.72 -8.08
C ASN A 102 -25.93 35.86 -8.90
N GLY A 103 -25.78 37.10 -8.42
CA GLY A 103 -26.38 38.30 -9.02
C GLY A 103 -25.47 38.98 -10.06
N ALA A 104 -24.32 38.42 -10.40
CA ALA A 104 -23.37 38.98 -11.37
C ALA A 104 -23.59 38.36 -12.76
N GLY A 105 -23.71 39.19 -13.80
CA GLY A 105 -23.67 38.71 -15.19
C GLY A 105 -22.24 38.41 -15.65
N SER A 106 -22.08 37.72 -16.78
CA SER A 106 -20.76 37.31 -17.31
C SER A 106 -19.80 38.49 -17.55
N SER A 107 -20.31 39.64 -18.01
CA SER A 107 -19.52 40.88 -18.18
C SER A 107 -19.04 41.45 -16.84
N ALA A 108 -19.90 41.45 -15.83
CA ALA A 108 -19.58 41.89 -14.48
C ALA A 108 -18.52 40.98 -13.83
N ILE A 109 -18.62 39.66 -14.04
CA ILE A 109 -17.61 38.68 -13.60
C ILE A 109 -16.25 38.97 -14.23
N SER A 110 -16.18 39.19 -15.56
CA SER A 110 -14.92 39.50 -16.24
C SER A 110 -14.27 40.79 -15.70
N THR A 111 -15.09 41.78 -15.35
CA THR A 111 -14.63 43.02 -14.71
C THR A 111 -14.12 42.80 -13.27
N ILE A 112 -14.83 41.98 -12.47
CA ILE A 112 -14.39 41.58 -11.12
C ILE A 112 -13.05 40.85 -11.21
N VAL A 113 -12.91 39.85 -12.10
CA VAL A 113 -11.66 39.08 -12.28
C VAL A 113 -10.52 40.01 -12.70
N SER A 114 -10.76 40.94 -13.61
CA SER A 114 -9.75 41.93 -14.03
C SER A 114 -9.31 42.84 -12.88
N SER A 115 -10.25 43.22 -12.00
CA SER A 115 -9.95 44.00 -10.79
C SER A 115 -9.10 43.20 -9.80
N LEU A 116 -9.45 41.92 -9.56
CA LEU A 116 -8.70 41.02 -8.68
C LEU A 116 -7.29 40.74 -9.21
N TRP A 117 -7.16 40.59 -10.54
CA TRP A 117 -5.88 40.43 -11.21
C TRP A 117 -4.96 41.64 -11.00
N LEU A 118 -5.51 42.86 -11.16
CA LEU A 118 -4.78 44.08 -10.89
C LEU A 118 -4.31 44.13 -9.43
N LEU A 119 -5.19 43.86 -8.47
CA LEU A 119 -4.85 43.90 -7.05
C LEU A 119 -3.80 42.85 -6.65
N SER A 120 -3.84 41.67 -7.27
CA SER A 120 -2.83 40.61 -7.06
C SER A 120 -1.42 41.07 -7.45
N SER A 121 -1.28 41.93 -8.47
CA SER A 121 0.03 42.49 -8.85
C SER A 121 0.58 43.54 -7.88
N VAL A 122 -0.28 44.10 -7.01
CA VAL A 122 0.06 45.18 -6.08
C VAL A 122 0.23 44.67 -4.64
N GLU A 123 -0.08 43.40 -4.36
CA GLU A 123 0.03 42.77 -3.02
C GLU A 123 -0.81 43.49 -1.93
N VAL A 124 -2.04 43.92 -2.26
CA VAL A 124 -2.95 44.62 -1.33
C VAL A 124 -4.14 43.74 -0.94
N GLU A 125 -4.38 43.56 0.37
CA GLU A 125 -5.53 42.79 0.90
C GLU A 125 -5.61 41.33 0.38
N GLU A 126 -4.46 40.64 0.33
CA GLU A 126 -4.29 39.31 -0.30
C GLU A 126 -5.29 38.26 0.22
N LEU A 127 -5.54 38.20 1.52
CA LEU A 127 -6.51 37.27 2.12
C LEU A 127 -7.93 37.51 1.61
N LYS A 128 -8.32 38.78 1.42
CA LYS A 128 -9.65 39.14 0.96
C LYS A 128 -9.81 38.86 -0.52
N ILE A 129 -8.74 39.00 -1.31
CA ILE A 129 -8.68 38.55 -2.70
C ILE A 129 -8.90 37.04 -2.76
N LEU A 130 -8.15 36.23 -1.98
CA LEU A 130 -8.30 34.77 -1.93
C LEU A 130 -9.74 34.35 -1.58
N GLN A 131 -10.35 34.98 -0.57
CA GLN A 131 -11.75 34.73 -0.22
C GLN A 131 -12.71 35.06 -1.36
N THR A 132 -12.49 36.18 -2.06
CA THR A 132 -13.34 36.60 -3.19
C THR A 132 -13.21 35.66 -4.37
N VAL A 133 -11.98 35.24 -4.71
CA VAL A 133 -11.70 34.26 -5.77
C VAL A 133 -12.32 32.91 -5.42
N THR A 134 -12.15 32.45 -4.17
CA THR A 134 -12.74 31.19 -3.71
C THR A 134 -14.24 31.21 -3.86
N LEU A 135 -14.90 32.29 -3.41
CA LEU A 135 -16.34 32.45 -3.52
C LEU A 135 -16.82 32.50 -4.98
N LEU A 136 -16.12 33.25 -5.84
CA LEU A 136 -16.44 33.38 -7.26
C LEU A 136 -16.46 32.02 -7.95
N VAL A 137 -15.39 31.24 -7.77
CA VAL A 137 -15.25 29.95 -8.44
C VAL A 137 -16.15 28.88 -7.81
N THR A 138 -16.48 28.95 -6.51
CA THR A 138 -17.32 27.92 -5.87
C THR A 138 -18.83 28.17 -5.98
N SER A 139 -19.26 29.43 -6.12
CA SER A 139 -20.69 29.80 -6.11
C SER A 139 -21.34 29.83 -7.49
N ASP A 140 -20.55 30.18 -8.51
CA ASP A 140 -21.04 30.39 -9.87
C ASP A 140 -20.39 29.42 -10.87
N ASP A 141 -21.22 28.58 -11.49
CA ASP A 141 -20.80 27.61 -12.52
C ASP A 141 -20.55 28.26 -13.89
N GLN A 142 -20.79 29.57 -14.06
CA GLN A 142 -20.58 30.29 -15.32
C GLN A 142 -19.13 30.76 -15.55
N VAL A 143 -18.22 30.57 -14.58
CA VAL A 143 -16.83 31.03 -14.68
C VAL A 143 -16.00 29.98 -15.43
N HIS A 144 -15.64 30.28 -16.68
CA HIS A 144 -14.94 29.38 -17.60
C HIS A 144 -13.72 30.05 -18.27
N ASP A 145 -12.91 29.24 -18.95
CA ASP A 145 -11.84 29.66 -19.86
C ASP A 145 -10.85 30.65 -19.22
N SER A 146 -10.74 31.87 -19.77
CA SER A 146 -9.73 32.85 -19.38
C SER A 146 -9.97 33.42 -17.97
N GLU A 147 -11.23 33.59 -17.60
CA GLU A 147 -11.64 34.10 -16.29
C GLU A 147 -11.24 33.11 -15.18
N LEU A 148 -11.49 31.81 -15.40
CA LEU A 148 -11.11 30.77 -14.45
C LEU A 148 -9.59 30.61 -14.37
N ALA A 149 -8.89 30.63 -15.51
CA ALA A 149 -7.43 30.60 -15.55
C ALA A 149 -6.82 31.71 -14.69
N LYS A 150 -7.27 32.96 -14.88
CA LYS A 150 -6.80 34.12 -14.10
C LYS A 150 -7.04 33.92 -12.60
N CYS A 151 -8.20 33.41 -12.21
CA CYS A 151 -8.53 33.11 -10.81
C CYS A 151 -7.55 32.10 -10.20
N LEU A 152 -7.28 31.00 -10.89
CA LEU A 152 -6.33 29.98 -10.43
C LEU A 152 -4.90 30.53 -10.36
N VAL A 153 -4.47 31.28 -11.37
CA VAL A 153 -3.14 31.90 -11.39
C VAL A 153 -2.93 32.86 -10.21
N ILE A 154 -3.95 33.65 -9.82
CA ILE A 154 -3.88 34.49 -8.61
C ILE A 154 -3.59 33.64 -7.37
N CYS A 155 -4.32 32.54 -7.19
CA CYS A 155 -4.12 31.64 -6.06
C CYS A 155 -2.74 30.97 -6.08
N PHE A 156 -2.25 30.56 -7.26
CA PHE A 156 -0.88 30.02 -7.40
C PHE A 156 0.19 31.07 -7.09
N ARG A 157 0.03 32.32 -7.52
CA ARG A 157 0.97 33.41 -7.20
C ARG A 157 1.07 33.68 -5.70
N PHE A 158 -0.07 33.64 -5.00
CA PHE A 158 -0.07 33.84 -3.55
C PHE A 158 0.52 32.67 -2.74
N ASN A 159 0.76 31.51 -3.35
CA ASN A 159 1.56 30.46 -2.69
C ASN A 159 3.04 30.87 -2.50
N PHE A 160 3.48 31.93 -3.16
CA PHE A 160 4.82 32.50 -3.03
C PHE A 160 4.79 33.92 -2.42
N ALA A 161 3.69 34.28 -1.74
CA ALA A 161 3.58 35.54 -1.02
C ALA A 161 4.55 35.58 0.18
N LYS A 162 4.82 36.79 0.68
CA LYS A 162 5.74 37.01 1.82
C LYS A 162 5.13 36.59 3.16
N ASP A 163 3.81 36.70 3.31
CA ASP A 163 3.10 36.36 4.54
C ASP A 163 2.77 34.85 4.59
N PRO A 164 3.28 34.10 5.59
CA PRO A 164 2.99 32.67 5.72
C PRO A 164 1.49 32.37 5.90
N ASN A 165 0.70 33.28 6.49
CA ASN A 165 -0.74 33.08 6.61
C ASN A 165 -1.43 33.11 5.25
N VAL A 166 -0.97 34.01 4.37
CA VAL A 166 -1.45 34.12 2.98
C VAL A 166 -1.04 32.88 2.20
N VAL A 167 0.20 32.41 2.34
CA VAL A 167 0.70 31.18 1.70
C VAL A 167 -0.12 29.96 2.11
N ASN A 168 -0.35 29.76 3.41
CA ASN A 168 -1.14 28.63 3.91
C ASN A 168 -2.60 28.67 3.42
N THR A 169 -3.21 29.86 3.45
CA THR A 169 -4.58 30.07 2.94
C THR A 169 -4.64 29.81 1.43
N ALA A 170 -3.68 30.35 0.67
CA ALA A 170 -3.57 30.16 -0.77
C ALA A 170 -3.39 28.69 -1.15
N SER A 171 -2.55 27.95 -0.42
CA SER A 171 -2.34 26.52 -0.66
C SER A 171 -3.62 25.70 -0.46
N ALA A 172 -4.37 25.99 0.61
CA ALA A 172 -5.67 25.37 0.86
C ALA A 172 -6.68 25.74 -0.24
N THR A 173 -6.76 27.01 -0.62
CA THR A 173 -7.63 27.50 -1.69
C THR A 173 -7.29 26.84 -3.03
N VAL A 174 -6.01 26.71 -3.41
CA VAL A 174 -5.62 26.03 -4.66
C VAL A 174 -6.11 24.58 -4.66
N ARG A 175 -5.87 23.83 -3.58
CA ARG A 175 -6.34 22.43 -3.46
C ARG A 175 -7.86 22.32 -3.54
N GLN A 176 -8.59 23.29 -3.00
CA GLN A 176 -10.05 23.34 -3.06
C GLN A 176 -10.54 23.67 -4.47
N LEU A 177 -10.00 24.71 -5.11
CA LEU A 177 -10.44 25.17 -6.42
C LEU A 177 -10.12 24.15 -7.51
N VAL A 178 -8.94 23.55 -7.46
CA VAL A 178 -8.56 22.48 -8.40
C VAL A 178 -9.54 21.33 -8.30
N SER A 179 -9.83 20.79 -7.09
CA SER A 179 -10.84 19.74 -6.94
C SER A 179 -12.21 20.17 -7.47
N HIS A 180 -12.65 21.39 -7.16
CA HIS A 180 -13.95 21.90 -7.62
C HIS A 180 -14.08 22.01 -9.14
N VAL A 181 -12.99 22.29 -9.87
CA VAL A 181 -12.99 22.27 -11.35
C VAL A 181 -13.26 20.86 -11.88
N PHE A 182 -12.67 19.83 -11.27
CA PHE A 182 -12.93 18.44 -11.65
C PHE A 182 -14.33 17.96 -11.23
N ASP A 183 -14.81 18.36 -10.04
CA ASP A 183 -16.18 18.07 -9.59
C ASP A 183 -17.22 18.64 -10.57
N ARG A 184 -16.94 19.80 -11.19
CA ARG A 184 -17.77 20.40 -12.24
C ARG A 184 -17.76 19.59 -13.52
N ALA A 185 -16.59 19.09 -13.92
CA ALA A 185 -16.46 18.28 -15.12
C ALA A 185 -17.16 16.92 -14.95
N GLU A 186 -17.05 16.30 -13.77
CA GLU A 186 -17.66 15.01 -13.46
C GLU A 186 -19.20 15.08 -13.50
N LYS A 187 -19.81 16.14 -12.94
CA LYS A 187 -21.27 16.35 -12.96
C LYS A 187 -21.90 16.34 -14.36
N LEU A 188 -21.13 16.64 -15.40
CA LEU A 188 -21.65 16.72 -16.76
C LEU A 188 -21.84 15.32 -17.40
N ASN A 189 -21.26 14.25 -16.83
CA ASN A 189 -21.30 12.88 -17.37
C ASN A 189 -21.03 12.81 -18.88
N PHE A 190 -20.15 13.68 -19.37
CA PHE A 190 -19.86 13.79 -20.79
C PHE A 190 -18.74 12.81 -21.15
N SER A 191 -19.06 11.76 -21.91
CA SER A 191 -18.10 10.66 -22.19
C SER A 191 -16.96 11.03 -23.15
N GLY A 192 -16.94 12.25 -23.69
CA GLY A 192 -16.04 12.65 -24.77
C GLY A 192 -16.36 11.95 -26.09
N SER A 193 -16.25 12.65 -27.21
CA SER A 193 -16.28 12.06 -28.55
C SER A 193 -14.85 11.73 -29.01
N GLU A 194 -14.69 10.78 -29.93
CA GLU A 194 -13.38 10.50 -30.57
C GLU A 194 -12.82 11.74 -31.31
N GLU A 195 -13.68 12.66 -31.75
CA GLU A 195 -13.27 13.92 -32.39
C GLU A 195 -12.52 14.85 -31.40
N LEU A 196 -12.94 14.89 -30.13
CA LEU A 196 -12.27 15.68 -29.09
C LEU A 196 -10.87 15.15 -28.78
N LEU A 197 -10.69 13.82 -28.81
CA LEU A 197 -9.39 13.18 -28.66
C LEU A 197 -8.44 13.56 -29.81
N CYS A 198 -8.93 13.58 -31.04
CA CYS A 198 -8.15 14.02 -32.21
C CYS A 198 -7.77 15.50 -32.13
N GLN A 199 -8.65 16.37 -31.60
CA GLN A 199 -8.35 17.78 -31.40
C GLN A 199 -7.27 18.01 -30.33
N VAL A 200 -7.35 17.30 -29.19
CA VAL A 200 -6.35 17.40 -28.12
C VAL A 200 -4.98 16.86 -28.58
N LYS A 201 -4.97 15.80 -29.41
CA LYS A 201 -3.74 15.26 -30.02
C LYS A 201 -3.08 16.22 -31.03
N SER A 202 -3.89 16.92 -31.83
CA SER A 202 -3.39 17.74 -32.94
C SER A 202 -3.08 19.19 -32.54
N ASN A 203 -3.83 19.77 -31.59
CA ASN A 203 -3.67 21.14 -31.12
C ASN A 203 -3.81 21.23 -29.59
N PRO A 204 -2.75 20.91 -28.82
CA PRO A 204 -2.77 21.02 -27.36
C PRO A 204 -2.89 22.46 -26.85
N THR A 205 -2.82 23.47 -27.72
CA THR A 205 -2.74 24.90 -27.37
C THR A 205 -4.08 25.62 -27.28
N LYS A 206 -5.21 24.96 -27.56
CA LYS A 206 -6.55 25.60 -27.50
C LYS A 206 -7.55 24.71 -26.77
N PRO A 207 -8.53 25.29 -26.05
CA PRO A 207 -9.63 24.53 -25.49
C PRO A 207 -10.34 23.76 -26.61
N PRO A 208 -10.63 22.46 -26.42
CA PRO A 208 -11.24 21.63 -27.45
C PRO A 208 -12.60 22.20 -27.88
N GLN A 209 -12.83 22.29 -29.19
CA GLN A 209 -14.07 22.79 -29.77
C GLN A 209 -15.14 21.70 -29.71
N ASN A 210 -16.40 22.08 -29.45
CA ASN A 210 -17.55 21.17 -29.19
C ASN A 210 -17.54 20.44 -27.84
N CYS A 211 -16.88 21.01 -26.83
CA CYS A 211 -16.87 20.49 -25.47
C CYS A 211 -17.61 21.44 -24.51
N PRO A 212 -18.30 20.94 -23.45
CA PRO A 212 -18.74 21.80 -22.36
C PRO A 212 -17.56 22.57 -21.75
N ALA A 213 -17.74 23.86 -21.48
CA ALA A 213 -16.67 24.74 -21.03
C ALA A 213 -15.95 24.21 -19.77
N SER A 214 -16.69 23.75 -18.76
CA SER A 214 -16.11 23.14 -17.54
C SER A 214 -15.22 21.92 -17.80
N PHE A 215 -15.53 21.14 -18.84
CA PHE A 215 -14.74 19.96 -19.20
C PHE A 215 -13.48 20.36 -19.97
N GLY A 216 -13.57 21.37 -20.83
CA GLY A 216 -12.41 22.01 -21.45
C GLY A 216 -11.44 22.61 -20.41
N ASP A 217 -11.98 23.29 -19.39
CA ASP A 217 -11.22 23.84 -18.27
C ASP A 217 -10.44 22.75 -17.53
N ALA A 218 -11.07 21.60 -17.23
CA ALA A 218 -10.43 20.48 -16.54
C ALA A 218 -9.28 19.86 -17.37
N ILE A 219 -9.45 19.72 -18.69
CA ILE A 219 -8.41 19.21 -19.58
C ILE A 219 -7.20 20.15 -19.59
N MET A 220 -7.43 21.45 -19.79
CA MET A 220 -6.38 22.45 -19.87
C MET A 220 -5.63 22.58 -18.54
N LEU A 221 -6.36 22.59 -17.42
CA LEU A 221 -5.78 22.60 -16.08
C LEU A 221 -4.89 21.38 -15.84
N PHE A 222 -5.36 20.17 -16.19
CA PHE A 222 -4.58 18.95 -15.98
C PHE A 222 -3.28 18.94 -16.80
N GLN A 223 -3.36 19.36 -18.06
CA GLN A 223 -2.21 19.47 -18.95
C GLN A 223 -1.17 20.45 -18.39
N ASP A 224 -1.61 21.62 -17.94
CA ASP A 224 -0.73 22.63 -17.39
C ASP A 224 -0.11 22.18 -16.06
N LEU A 225 -0.85 21.48 -15.19
CA LEU A 225 -0.27 20.89 -13.98
C LEU A 225 0.87 19.92 -14.32
N CYS A 226 0.67 19.04 -15.31
CA CYS A 226 1.71 18.10 -15.76
C CYS A 226 2.94 18.85 -16.32
N ARG A 227 2.73 19.88 -17.15
CA ARG A 227 3.81 20.72 -17.71
C ARG A 227 4.57 21.48 -16.64
N LEU A 228 3.86 22.11 -15.70
CA LEU A 228 4.46 22.87 -14.61
C LEU A 228 5.32 21.97 -13.71
N VAL A 229 4.89 20.74 -13.41
CA VAL A 229 5.72 19.78 -12.67
C VAL A 229 6.96 19.38 -13.46
N ASN A 230 6.85 19.26 -14.80
CA ASN A 230 7.99 19.02 -15.69
C ASN A 230 8.87 20.25 -15.93
N THR A 231 8.62 21.37 -15.23
CA THR A 231 9.32 22.66 -15.41
C THR A 231 9.19 23.23 -16.82
N GLU A 232 8.08 22.94 -17.49
CA GLU A 232 7.69 23.53 -18.77
C GLU A 232 6.70 24.69 -18.58
N ASN A 233 6.61 25.57 -19.57
CA ASN A 233 5.69 26.70 -19.52
C ASN A 233 4.22 26.23 -19.68
N PRO A 234 3.29 26.76 -18.86
CA PRO A 234 1.87 26.47 -18.98
C PRO A 234 1.30 27.13 -20.25
N LEU A 235 0.26 26.51 -20.82
CA LEU A 235 -0.45 26.99 -22.01
C LEU A 235 -1.67 27.86 -21.66
N TRP A 236 -2.38 27.51 -20.59
CA TRP A 236 -3.65 28.13 -20.17
C TRP A 236 -3.47 29.00 -18.92
N LEU A 237 -2.70 28.54 -17.93
CA LEU A 237 -2.34 29.26 -16.70
C LEU A 237 -1.25 30.31 -16.94
N ILE A 238 -1.50 31.24 -17.85
CA ILE A 238 -0.56 32.30 -18.24
C ILE A 238 -0.26 33.21 -17.03
N GLY A 239 1.01 33.34 -16.68
CA GLY A 239 1.48 34.18 -15.58
C GLY A 239 1.94 33.44 -14.33
N ILE A 240 1.90 32.10 -14.34
CA ILE A 240 2.65 31.26 -13.39
C ILE A 240 4.07 31.10 -13.93
N PHE A 241 5.06 31.50 -13.13
CA PHE A 241 6.48 31.35 -13.47
C PHE A 241 7.12 30.19 -12.73
N GLU A 242 6.67 29.90 -11.50
CA GLU A 242 7.23 28.85 -10.66
C GLU A 242 6.13 28.13 -9.88
N MET A 243 6.28 26.82 -9.76
CA MET A 243 5.46 25.96 -8.90
C MET A 243 6.38 24.93 -8.24
N THR A 244 6.19 24.67 -6.95
CA THR A 244 6.95 23.61 -6.29
C THR A 244 6.49 22.24 -6.81
N ARG A 245 7.45 21.37 -7.16
CA ARG A 245 7.14 20.00 -7.61
C ARG A 245 6.30 19.23 -6.59
N THR A 246 6.51 19.47 -5.29
CA THR A 246 5.73 18.85 -4.21
C THR A 246 4.24 19.21 -4.27
N LEU A 247 3.92 20.50 -4.45
CA LEU A 247 2.53 20.94 -4.59
C LEU A 247 1.88 20.38 -5.85
N GLY A 248 2.58 20.44 -7.00
CA GLY A 248 2.04 19.91 -8.25
C GLY A 248 1.77 18.41 -8.20
N LEU A 249 2.68 17.62 -7.64
CA LEU A 249 2.49 16.18 -7.46
C LEU A 249 1.35 15.88 -6.46
N ASP A 250 1.22 16.64 -5.36
CA ASP A 250 0.09 16.51 -4.43
C ASP A 250 -1.26 16.79 -5.11
N LEU A 251 -1.31 17.79 -6.00
CA LEU A 251 -2.52 18.13 -6.75
C LEU A 251 -2.87 17.04 -7.75
N ILE A 252 -1.89 16.53 -8.51
CA ILE A 252 -2.10 15.41 -9.44
C ILE A 252 -2.58 14.17 -8.67
N GLU A 253 -1.95 13.85 -7.54
CA GLU A 253 -2.33 12.72 -6.69
C GLU A 253 -3.79 12.83 -6.25
N LYS A 254 -4.18 14.01 -5.75
CA LYS A 254 -5.55 14.27 -5.31
C LYS A 254 -6.56 14.15 -6.46
N ILE A 255 -6.27 14.76 -7.61
CA ILE A 255 -7.16 14.71 -8.79
C ILE A 255 -7.43 13.27 -9.22
N LEU A 256 -6.37 12.45 -9.32
CA LEU A 256 -6.46 11.06 -9.75
C LEU A 256 -7.20 10.20 -8.71
N ASN A 257 -6.99 10.46 -7.42
CA ASN A 257 -7.68 9.71 -6.38
C ASN A 257 -9.18 10.05 -6.29
N ASP A 258 -9.54 11.33 -6.43
CA ASP A 258 -10.92 11.80 -6.28
C ASP A 258 -11.78 11.48 -7.52
N ASN A 259 -11.20 11.48 -8.74
CA ASN A 259 -11.94 11.42 -10.01
C ASN A 259 -11.70 10.10 -10.81
N GLN A 260 -11.65 8.95 -10.13
CA GLN A 260 -11.28 7.68 -10.77
C GLN A 260 -12.17 7.29 -11.97
N GLN A 261 -13.48 7.57 -11.89
CA GLN A 261 -14.45 7.26 -12.95
C GLN A 261 -14.19 8.12 -14.19
N LEU A 262 -14.05 9.44 -14.01
CA LEU A 262 -13.79 10.40 -15.10
C LEU A 262 -12.57 9.98 -15.95
N PHE A 263 -11.47 9.61 -15.28
CA PHE A 263 -10.22 9.24 -15.96
C PHE A 263 -10.26 7.85 -16.61
N SER A 264 -11.07 6.92 -16.09
CA SER A 264 -11.18 5.55 -16.60
C SER A 264 -12.16 5.42 -17.77
N GLU A 265 -13.27 6.17 -17.75
CA GLU A 265 -14.34 6.07 -18.76
C GLU A 265 -14.11 7.02 -19.95
N THR A 266 -13.43 8.15 -19.72
CA THR A 266 -13.22 9.16 -20.76
C THR A 266 -11.91 8.93 -21.51
N ALA A 267 -12.00 8.74 -22.84
CA ALA A 267 -10.84 8.51 -23.70
C ALA A 267 -9.78 9.63 -23.66
N VAL A 268 -10.20 10.90 -23.56
CA VAL A 268 -9.30 12.06 -23.49
C VAL A 268 -8.45 12.04 -22.21
N PHE A 269 -9.06 11.82 -21.05
CA PHE A 269 -8.32 11.75 -19.79
C PHE A 269 -7.42 10.51 -19.71
N THR A 270 -7.89 9.37 -20.23
CA THR A 270 -7.04 8.18 -20.43
C THR A 270 -5.82 8.48 -21.29
N PHE A 271 -5.98 9.24 -22.37
CA PHE A 271 -4.85 9.67 -23.21
C PHE A 271 -3.87 10.56 -22.45
N LEU A 272 -4.36 11.52 -21.64
CA LEU A 272 -3.49 12.37 -20.82
C LEU A 272 -2.72 11.58 -19.76
N LEU A 273 -3.31 10.53 -19.18
CA LEU A 273 -2.59 9.61 -18.29
C LEU A 273 -1.40 8.98 -19.02
N LYS A 274 -1.63 8.43 -20.22
CA LYS A 274 -0.61 7.72 -21.01
C LYS A 274 0.51 8.62 -21.52
N GLU A 275 0.18 9.81 -22.04
CA GLU A 275 1.17 10.67 -22.70
C GLU A 275 1.77 11.75 -21.80
N SER A 276 1.09 12.15 -20.72
CA SER A 276 1.56 13.22 -19.83
C SER A 276 1.99 12.69 -18.47
N VAL A 277 1.14 11.92 -17.78
CA VAL A 277 1.42 11.48 -16.40
C VAL A 277 2.47 10.36 -16.35
N CYS A 278 2.31 9.31 -17.14
CA CYS A 278 3.24 8.17 -17.10
C CYS A 278 4.68 8.59 -17.49
N PRO A 279 4.91 9.33 -18.60
CA PRO A 279 6.25 9.81 -18.95
C PRO A 279 6.81 10.78 -17.92
N LEU A 280 5.98 11.64 -17.31
CA LEU A 280 6.39 12.53 -16.22
C LEU A 280 6.93 11.74 -15.03
N ILE A 281 6.20 10.72 -14.58
CA ILE A 281 6.60 9.86 -13.48
C ILE A 281 7.91 9.14 -13.81
N ILE A 282 8.00 8.50 -14.99
CA ILE A 282 9.21 7.80 -15.44
C ILE A 282 10.42 8.75 -15.49
N ARG A 283 10.23 9.95 -16.05
CA ARG A 283 11.27 10.98 -16.16
C ARG A 283 11.73 11.44 -14.78
N LEU A 284 10.81 11.77 -13.88
CA LEU A 284 11.15 12.23 -12.53
C LEU A 284 11.82 11.14 -11.70
N PHE A 285 11.39 9.88 -11.81
CA PHE A 285 12.11 8.75 -11.21
C PHE A 285 13.51 8.59 -11.79
N SER A 286 13.68 8.72 -13.10
CA SER A 286 14.98 8.63 -13.80
C SER A 286 15.94 9.73 -13.36
N PHE A 287 15.46 10.95 -13.11
CA PHE A 287 16.28 12.02 -12.54
C PHE A 287 16.70 11.75 -11.10
N ASN A 288 15.81 11.16 -10.29
CA ASN A 288 16.12 10.73 -8.92
C ASN A 288 16.96 9.43 -8.85
N LEU A 289 17.30 8.82 -9.99
CA LEU A 289 18.10 7.59 -10.09
C LEU A 289 19.60 7.83 -10.38
N LYS A 290 19.98 8.97 -10.98
CA LYS A 290 21.37 9.26 -11.38
C LYS A 290 22.25 9.70 -10.20
N GLY A 291 22.26 8.89 -9.14
CA GLY A 291 23.20 8.98 -8.01
C GLY A 291 24.34 7.96 -8.07
N VAL A 292 24.49 7.17 -9.14
CA VAL A 292 25.54 6.14 -9.26
C VAL A 292 26.24 6.25 -10.63
N PRO A 293 27.59 6.33 -10.69
CA PRO A 293 28.32 6.31 -11.96
C PRO A 293 28.22 4.90 -12.57
N ILE A 294 27.66 4.82 -13.78
CA ILE A 294 27.74 3.60 -14.59
C ILE A 294 29.06 3.65 -15.34
N GLU A 295 30.06 2.88 -14.91
CA GLU A 295 31.24 2.60 -15.73
C GLU A 295 30.79 1.77 -16.96
N GLY A 296 30.86 2.36 -18.16
CA GLY A 296 30.75 1.59 -19.40
C GLY A 296 30.06 2.26 -20.59
N ALA A 297 29.28 3.34 -20.40
CA ALA A 297 28.62 4.02 -21.53
C ALA A 297 29.35 5.31 -21.92
N LYS A 298 30.62 5.19 -22.33
CA LYS A 298 31.27 6.23 -23.12
C LYS A 298 30.96 5.96 -24.58
N GLU A 299 29.95 6.64 -25.12
CA GLU A 299 30.05 7.34 -26.40
C GLU A 299 28.71 8.03 -26.73
N ASN A 300 28.80 9.35 -26.94
CA ASN A 300 27.82 10.24 -27.55
C ASN A 300 26.64 10.74 -26.71
N LEU A 301 26.91 11.56 -25.69
CA LEU A 301 26.11 12.75 -25.37
C LEU A 301 26.90 13.67 -24.42
N HIS A 302 27.55 14.69 -24.99
CA HIS A 302 28.11 15.81 -24.24
C HIS A 302 26.97 16.68 -23.70
N ILE A 303 26.56 16.49 -22.45
CA ILE A 303 25.84 17.51 -21.67
C ILE A 303 26.35 17.47 -20.21
N VAL A 304 27.17 18.47 -19.91
CA VAL A 304 27.43 19.12 -18.61
C VAL A 304 27.69 18.21 -17.40
N GLU A 305 28.97 18.13 -17.01
CA GLU A 305 29.41 17.86 -15.64
C GLU A 305 28.87 18.99 -14.72
N SER A 306 27.75 18.77 -14.03
CA SER A 306 27.33 19.64 -12.92
C SER A 306 26.35 18.96 -11.97
N VAL A 307 26.78 18.83 -10.70
CA VAL A 307 26.00 18.56 -9.49
C VAL A 307 25.29 17.20 -9.43
N GLN A 308 25.85 16.27 -8.65
CA GLN A 308 25.13 15.12 -8.11
C GLN A 308 23.99 15.62 -7.21
N GLU A 309 22.81 15.89 -7.78
CA GLU A 309 21.61 16.20 -6.99
C GLU A 309 21.18 14.93 -6.24
N LYS A 310 21.36 14.93 -4.91
CA LYS A 310 20.85 13.86 -4.04
C LYS A 310 19.33 13.69 -4.27
N PRO A 311 18.81 12.46 -4.36
CA PRO A 311 17.38 12.24 -4.56
C PRO A 311 16.56 12.85 -3.43
N TYR A 312 15.49 13.58 -3.80
CA TYR A 312 14.72 14.40 -2.87
C TYR A 312 13.57 13.58 -2.28
N PHE A 313 13.65 13.27 -0.98
CA PHE A 313 12.69 12.41 -0.28
C PHE A 313 11.22 12.82 -0.49
N PRO A 314 10.80 14.09 -0.28
CA PRO A 314 9.42 14.53 -0.51
C PRO A 314 8.87 14.22 -1.91
N ILE A 315 9.72 14.27 -2.92
CA ILE A 315 9.34 14.05 -4.32
C ILE A 315 9.19 12.55 -4.56
N THR A 316 10.15 11.73 -4.13
CA THR A 316 10.09 10.27 -4.30
C THR A 316 8.89 9.66 -3.59
N VAL A 317 8.55 10.10 -2.37
CA VAL A 317 7.35 9.64 -1.65
C VAL A 317 6.09 9.89 -2.47
N ARG A 318 5.91 11.12 -2.98
CA ARG A 318 4.74 11.50 -3.80
C ARG A 318 4.68 10.75 -5.12
N LEU A 319 5.83 10.54 -5.77
CA LEU A 319 5.90 9.74 -6.99
C LEU A 319 5.50 8.29 -6.75
N LEU A 320 5.93 7.66 -5.65
CA LEU A 320 5.54 6.30 -5.32
C LEU A 320 4.07 6.17 -4.93
N ARG A 321 3.51 7.18 -4.25
CA ARG A 321 2.05 7.26 -4.02
C ARG A 321 1.25 7.39 -5.30
N LEU A 322 1.75 8.17 -6.28
CA LEU A 322 1.15 8.23 -7.61
C LEU A 322 1.21 6.88 -8.32
N VAL A 323 2.35 6.18 -8.26
CA VAL A 323 2.47 4.82 -8.82
C VAL A 323 1.50 3.85 -8.13
N ASP A 324 1.30 3.96 -6.82
CA ASP A 324 0.30 3.19 -6.07
C ASP A 324 -1.11 3.39 -6.64
N ILE A 325 -1.52 4.65 -6.84
CA ILE A 325 -2.84 4.99 -7.41
C ILE A 325 -2.98 4.47 -8.84
N LEU A 326 -1.96 4.65 -9.68
CA LEU A 326 -1.97 4.16 -11.06
C LEU A 326 -2.10 2.64 -11.12
N ASN A 327 -1.36 1.93 -10.27
CA ASN A 327 -1.42 0.47 -10.19
C ASN A 327 -2.76 -0.02 -9.63
N CYS A 328 -3.26 0.58 -8.56
CA CYS A 328 -4.49 0.13 -7.91
C CYS A 328 -5.75 0.46 -8.71
N SER A 329 -5.87 1.70 -9.17
CA SER A 329 -7.11 2.22 -9.75
C SER A 329 -7.15 2.14 -11.28
N TYR A 330 -6.00 2.25 -11.95
CA TYR A 330 -5.91 2.41 -13.42
C TYR A 330 -5.29 1.22 -14.16
N SER A 331 -5.01 0.10 -13.47
CA SER A 331 -4.43 -1.12 -14.05
C SER A 331 -5.19 -1.68 -15.27
N LYS A 332 -6.50 -1.49 -15.35
CA LYS A 332 -7.32 -1.93 -16.51
C LYS A 332 -7.03 -1.14 -17.79
N VAL A 333 -6.63 0.12 -17.66
CA VAL A 333 -6.47 1.08 -18.75
C VAL A 333 -5.00 1.22 -19.17
N LEU A 334 -4.08 1.07 -18.20
CA LEU A 334 -2.64 1.32 -18.32
C LEU A 334 -1.80 0.04 -18.27
N ILE A 335 -2.11 -0.94 -19.12
CA ILE A 335 -1.42 -2.26 -19.11
C ILE A 335 0.10 -2.12 -19.32
N THR A 336 0.54 -1.45 -20.38
CA THR A 336 1.99 -1.28 -20.67
C THR A 336 2.73 -0.46 -19.63
N GLU A 337 2.10 0.60 -19.12
CA GLU A 337 2.75 1.52 -18.18
C GLU A 337 2.84 0.91 -16.77
N CYS A 338 1.83 0.17 -16.33
CA CYS A 338 1.88 -0.57 -15.08
C CYS A 338 2.98 -1.65 -15.12
N GLU A 339 3.17 -2.35 -16.25
CA GLU A 339 4.31 -3.28 -16.43
C GLU A 339 5.66 -2.57 -16.24
N ILE A 340 5.83 -1.37 -16.80
CA ILE A 340 7.05 -0.56 -16.63
C ILE A 340 7.22 -0.15 -15.16
N PHE A 341 6.16 0.31 -14.48
CA PHE A 341 6.23 0.71 -13.08
C PHE A 341 6.55 -0.45 -12.15
N LEU A 342 5.97 -1.63 -12.37
CA LEU A 342 6.29 -2.83 -11.60
C LEU A 342 7.73 -3.28 -11.81
N SER A 343 8.20 -3.27 -13.07
CA SER A 343 9.60 -3.58 -13.40
C SER A 343 10.57 -2.57 -12.76
N LEU A 344 10.19 -1.30 -12.71
CA LEU A 344 10.95 -0.24 -12.05
C LEU A 344 10.99 -0.48 -10.54
N MET A 345 9.87 -0.82 -9.90
CA MET A 345 9.82 -1.17 -8.48
C MET A 345 10.76 -2.33 -8.14
N ILE A 346 10.78 -3.39 -8.96
CA ILE A 346 11.69 -4.54 -8.74
C ILE A 346 13.16 -4.09 -8.67
N ARG A 347 13.61 -3.23 -9.60
CA ARG A 347 14.99 -2.67 -9.61
C ARG A 347 15.31 -1.77 -8.42
N PHE A 348 14.31 -1.26 -7.70
CA PHE A 348 14.53 -0.45 -6.51
C PHE A 348 14.72 -1.28 -5.24
N ILE A 349 14.51 -2.60 -5.29
CA ILE A 349 14.76 -3.52 -4.17
C ILE A 349 16.27 -3.76 -3.99
N ASP A 350 17.05 -3.62 -5.07
CA ASP A 350 18.49 -3.85 -5.13
C ASP A 350 19.29 -3.12 -4.05
N GLN A 351 20.38 -3.75 -3.59
CA GLN A 351 21.21 -3.26 -2.48
C GLN A 351 21.91 -1.93 -2.77
N ASP A 352 22.13 -1.59 -4.04
CA ASP A 352 22.82 -0.37 -4.49
C ASP A 352 22.00 0.91 -4.27
N LYS A 353 20.71 0.78 -3.91
CA LYS A 353 19.81 1.91 -3.70
C LYS A 353 19.83 2.38 -2.24
N LEU A 354 19.42 3.63 -2.03
CA LEU A 354 19.37 4.21 -0.69
C LEU A 354 18.37 3.44 0.19
N PRO A 355 18.67 3.21 1.49
CA PRO A 355 17.83 2.41 2.38
C PRO A 355 16.37 2.87 2.43
N TRP A 356 16.13 4.18 2.47
CA TRP A 356 14.78 4.74 2.51
C TRP A 356 14.03 4.56 1.18
N GLN A 357 14.71 4.53 0.03
CA GLN A 357 14.06 4.27 -1.27
C GLN A 357 13.57 2.82 -1.34
N ARG A 358 14.43 1.88 -0.90
CA ARG A 358 14.09 0.45 -0.82
C ARG A 358 12.85 0.23 0.04
N ILE A 359 12.77 0.88 1.20
CA ILE A 359 11.60 0.79 2.08
C ILE A 359 10.32 1.29 1.44
N LEU A 360 10.34 2.47 0.82
CA LEU A 360 9.14 3.03 0.21
C LEU A 360 8.58 2.07 -0.85
N VAL A 361 9.46 1.41 -1.61
CA VAL A 361 9.07 0.42 -2.61
C VAL A 361 8.60 -0.89 -1.97
N LEU A 362 9.24 -1.36 -0.91
CA LEU A 362 8.79 -2.55 -0.18
C LEU A 362 7.41 -2.34 0.45
N GLU A 363 7.13 -1.16 1.02
CA GLU A 363 5.78 -0.80 1.51
C GLU A 363 4.74 -0.78 0.38
N LEU A 364 5.14 -0.36 -0.82
CA LEU A 364 4.26 -0.38 -1.99
C LEU A 364 4.00 -1.82 -2.48
N ILE A 365 5.02 -2.67 -2.46
CA ILE A 365 4.90 -4.10 -2.78
C ILE A 365 4.00 -4.81 -1.77
N GLU A 366 4.13 -4.51 -0.48
CA GLU A 366 3.27 -5.04 0.58
C GLU A 366 1.78 -4.72 0.32
N ARG A 367 1.46 -3.49 -0.09
CA ARG A 367 0.09 -3.11 -0.49
C ARG A 367 -0.40 -3.88 -1.72
N LEU A 368 0.44 -4.00 -2.74
CA LEU A 368 0.12 -4.71 -3.98
C LEU A 368 -0.19 -6.19 -3.72
N VAL A 369 0.68 -6.84 -2.94
CA VAL A 369 0.60 -8.28 -2.64
C VAL A 369 -0.54 -8.60 -1.67
N SER A 370 -0.93 -7.64 -0.82
CA SER A 370 -2.06 -7.80 0.10
C SER A 370 -3.43 -7.75 -0.58
N ASN A 371 -3.51 -7.27 -1.83
CA ASN A 371 -4.76 -7.11 -2.57
C ASN A 371 -5.00 -8.26 -3.58
N CYS A 372 -5.99 -9.10 -3.26
CA CYS A 372 -6.38 -10.26 -4.07
C CYS A 372 -6.72 -9.92 -5.53
N ASP A 373 -7.47 -8.84 -5.74
CA ASP A 373 -7.94 -8.46 -7.08
C ASP A 373 -6.79 -7.94 -7.96
N MET A 374 -5.81 -7.26 -7.35
CA MET A 374 -4.63 -6.76 -8.07
C MET A 374 -3.77 -7.90 -8.59
N LEU A 375 -3.41 -8.85 -7.72
CA LEU A 375 -2.60 -10.01 -8.13
C LEU A 375 -3.30 -10.84 -9.22
N LYS A 376 -4.62 -11.06 -9.12
CA LYS A 376 -5.40 -11.72 -10.18
C LYS A 376 -5.31 -10.97 -11.51
N ARG A 377 -5.53 -9.65 -11.49
CA ARG A 377 -5.51 -8.82 -12.70
C ARG A 377 -4.14 -8.80 -13.36
N TYR A 378 -3.07 -8.67 -12.59
CA TYR A 378 -1.72 -8.66 -13.15
C TYR A 378 -1.29 -10.03 -13.68
N CYS A 379 -1.64 -11.12 -13.00
CA CYS A 379 -1.34 -12.46 -13.52
C CYS A 379 -2.08 -12.75 -14.84
N THR A 380 -3.34 -12.34 -14.95
CA THR A 380 -4.15 -12.54 -16.17
C THR A 380 -3.73 -11.62 -17.32
N ALA A 381 -3.31 -10.38 -17.00
CA ALA A 381 -2.86 -9.41 -17.98
C ALA A 381 -1.44 -9.66 -18.52
N TYR A 382 -0.53 -10.15 -17.67
CA TYR A 382 0.88 -10.36 -18.03
C TYR A 382 1.26 -11.84 -18.06
N ASP A 383 1.49 -12.48 -16.91
CA ASP A 383 2.11 -13.80 -16.82
C ASP A 383 1.40 -14.92 -17.62
N MET A 384 0.08 -14.82 -17.83
CA MET A 384 -0.69 -15.75 -18.67
C MET A 384 -0.59 -15.49 -20.18
N GLN A 385 -0.08 -14.33 -20.60
CA GLN A 385 0.11 -13.98 -22.01
C GLN A 385 1.49 -14.44 -22.50
N SER A 386 1.52 -15.24 -23.57
CA SER A 386 2.75 -15.87 -24.08
C SER A 386 3.84 -14.90 -24.55
N GLN A 387 3.50 -13.65 -24.88
CA GLN A 387 4.42 -12.65 -25.44
C GLN A 387 4.82 -11.54 -24.47
N SER A 388 4.28 -11.53 -23.24
CA SER A 388 4.56 -10.46 -22.27
C SER A 388 5.61 -10.87 -21.24
N THR A 389 6.18 -9.89 -20.53
CA THR A 389 7.12 -10.20 -19.44
C THR A 389 6.38 -10.81 -18.26
N LYS A 390 7.03 -11.74 -17.55
CA LYS A 390 6.43 -12.44 -16.41
C LYS A 390 6.66 -11.64 -15.14
N VAL A 391 6.05 -10.45 -15.09
CA VAL A 391 6.27 -9.44 -14.05
C VAL A 391 5.97 -9.98 -12.66
N ILE A 392 4.90 -10.77 -12.49
CA ILE A 392 4.55 -11.31 -11.17
C ILE A 392 5.59 -12.35 -10.74
N LYS A 393 5.97 -13.27 -11.63
CA LYS A 393 7.08 -14.19 -11.35
C LYS A 393 8.36 -13.46 -10.95
N GLU A 394 8.75 -12.41 -11.67
CA GLU A 394 9.95 -11.62 -11.37
C GLU A 394 9.83 -10.90 -10.01
N LEU A 395 8.68 -10.28 -9.74
CA LEU A 395 8.41 -9.62 -8.45
C LEU A 395 8.52 -10.60 -7.28
N LEU A 396 7.89 -11.76 -7.39
CA LEU A 396 7.89 -12.79 -6.34
C LEU A 396 9.27 -13.44 -6.17
N SER A 397 10.05 -13.54 -7.25
CA SER A 397 11.45 -13.99 -7.19
C SER A 397 12.32 -12.95 -6.48
N ALA A 398 12.14 -11.66 -6.80
CA ALA A 398 12.88 -10.57 -6.18
C ALA A 398 12.57 -10.42 -4.68
N ILE A 399 11.32 -10.64 -4.25
CA ILE A 399 10.96 -10.66 -2.82
C ILE A 399 11.68 -11.79 -2.07
N GLY A 400 11.77 -12.98 -2.70
CA GLY A 400 12.50 -14.09 -2.09
C GLY A 400 13.98 -13.83 -1.99
N GLU A 401 14.60 -13.36 -3.08
CA GLU A 401 16.02 -12.98 -3.11
C GLU A 401 16.33 -11.85 -2.10
N PHE A 402 15.48 -10.83 -2.01
CA PHE A 402 15.58 -9.79 -1.00
C PHE A 402 15.57 -10.37 0.42
N THR A 403 14.64 -11.29 0.70
CA THR A 403 14.54 -11.94 2.01
C THR A 403 15.78 -12.76 2.34
N GLN A 404 16.42 -13.42 1.35
CA GLN A 404 17.68 -14.14 1.57
C GLN A 404 18.84 -13.20 1.85
N THR A 405 18.92 -12.09 1.12
CA THR A 405 20.10 -11.22 1.10
C THR A 405 20.11 -10.18 2.22
N ILE A 406 18.93 -9.80 2.74
CA ILE A 406 18.81 -8.78 3.79
C ILE A 406 19.40 -9.23 5.13
N PHE A 407 19.33 -10.52 5.48
CA PHE A 407 19.91 -11.04 6.73
C PHE A 407 21.44 -10.85 6.79
N PRO A 408 22.23 -11.32 5.80
CA PRO A 408 23.66 -11.02 5.71
C PRO A 408 23.99 -9.54 5.62
N GLU A 409 23.15 -8.75 4.94
CA GLU A 409 23.34 -7.29 4.81
C GLU A 409 23.23 -6.58 6.16
N LEU A 410 22.18 -6.88 6.93
CA LEU A 410 21.96 -6.24 8.23
C LEU A 410 22.93 -6.75 9.30
N SER A 411 23.28 -8.05 9.29
CA SER A 411 24.28 -8.60 10.21
C SER A 411 25.62 -7.88 10.08
N ARG A 412 26.12 -7.67 8.85
CA ARG A 412 27.35 -6.90 8.60
C ARG A 412 27.25 -5.45 9.06
N ARG A 413 26.08 -4.80 8.89
CA ARG A 413 25.88 -3.41 9.35
C ARG A 413 25.94 -3.30 10.87
N VAL A 414 25.29 -4.22 11.59
CA VAL A 414 25.32 -4.24 13.06
C VAL A 414 26.72 -4.53 13.59
N GLN A 415 27.50 -5.39 12.92
CA GLN A 415 28.88 -5.68 13.30
C GLN A 415 29.86 -4.51 13.05
N HIS A 416 29.58 -3.64 12.07
CA HIS A 416 30.43 -2.49 11.74
C HIS A 416 30.07 -1.20 12.47
N ASP A 417 28.84 -1.09 12.98
CA ASP A 417 28.31 0.15 13.54
C ASP A 417 27.87 -0.06 15.00
N ASP A 418 28.81 0.16 15.94
CA ASP A 418 28.59 0.06 17.40
C ASP A 418 27.41 0.94 17.88
N SER A 419 27.03 1.96 17.09
CA SER A 419 25.92 2.86 17.40
C SER A 419 24.53 2.25 17.18
N CYS A 420 24.40 1.17 16.40
CA CYS A 420 23.13 0.52 16.08
C CYS A 420 22.58 -0.36 17.22
N LEU A 421 23.40 -0.67 18.23
CA LEU A 421 23.00 -1.42 19.42
C LEU A 421 22.41 -0.53 20.53
N HIS A 422 22.48 0.80 20.41
CA HIS A 422 21.84 1.74 21.32
C HIS A 422 20.36 1.93 21.00
N VAL A 423 19.58 0.85 21.12
CA VAL A 423 18.15 0.95 21.40
C VAL A 423 18.04 1.17 22.92
N GLU A 424 18.14 2.43 23.34
CA GLU A 424 17.63 2.85 24.65
C GLU A 424 16.11 2.60 24.65
N ASP A 425 15.62 2.04 25.77
CA ASP A 425 14.31 1.43 26.03
C ASP A 425 14.16 -0.03 25.60
N SER A 426 14.19 -0.94 26.59
CA SER A 426 13.85 -2.37 26.55
C SER A 426 14.02 -3.05 25.18
N VAL A 427 15.17 -3.71 24.95
CA VAL A 427 15.37 -4.57 23.77
C VAL A 427 14.15 -5.50 23.64
N PRO A 428 13.37 -5.41 22.54
CA PRO A 428 12.17 -6.21 22.40
C PRO A 428 12.53 -7.69 22.44
N ASP A 429 11.79 -8.49 23.22
CA ASP A 429 12.00 -9.94 23.37
C ASP A 429 11.70 -10.73 22.06
N VAL A 430 11.25 -10.05 21.01
CA VAL A 430 10.88 -10.61 19.71
C VAL A 430 11.78 -10.05 18.62
N GLY A 431 12.30 -10.92 17.77
CA GLY A 431 13.26 -10.55 16.74
C GLY A 431 13.76 -11.74 15.95
N PHE A 432 14.86 -11.52 15.23
CA PHE A 432 15.53 -12.54 14.44
C PHE A 432 16.97 -12.72 14.93
N ASN A 433 17.43 -13.96 14.98
CA ASN A 433 18.80 -14.32 15.28
C ASN A 433 19.44 -14.92 14.02
N TYR A 434 20.42 -14.22 13.46
CA TYR A 434 21.16 -14.66 12.28
C TYR A 434 22.66 -14.57 12.54
N ASP A 435 23.39 -15.68 12.37
CA ASP A 435 24.84 -15.76 12.58
C ASP A 435 25.31 -15.13 13.91
N HIS A 436 24.62 -15.49 15.01
CA HIS A 436 24.84 -14.97 16.36
C HIS A 436 24.59 -13.46 16.55
N CYS A 437 24.02 -12.77 15.55
CA CYS A 437 23.61 -11.38 15.62
C CYS A 437 22.12 -11.27 15.93
N TRP A 438 21.77 -10.49 16.97
CA TRP A 438 20.38 -10.17 17.30
C TRP A 438 19.86 -9.00 16.46
N LEU A 439 18.77 -9.23 15.73
CA LEU A 439 18.10 -8.25 14.89
C LEU A 439 16.68 -8.02 15.46
N PRO A 440 16.42 -6.89 16.14
CA PRO A 440 15.15 -6.67 16.81
C PRO A 440 13.99 -6.49 15.81
N PHE A 441 12.81 -6.99 16.17
CA PHE A 441 11.58 -6.68 15.44
C PHE A 441 11.10 -5.27 15.80
N VAL A 442 11.00 -4.37 14.82
CA VAL A 442 10.72 -2.93 15.06
C VAL A 442 9.38 -2.51 14.49
N SER A 443 8.36 -2.38 15.33
CA SER A 443 7.07 -1.79 14.93
C SER A 443 7.14 -0.26 14.89
N LEU A 444 6.70 0.35 13.79
CA LEU A 444 6.43 1.79 13.72
C LEU A 444 5.01 2.06 14.27
N PRO A 445 4.77 3.20 14.95
CA PRO A 445 5.66 4.35 15.16
C PRO A 445 6.70 4.16 16.29
N THR A 446 7.82 4.87 16.20
CA THR A 446 8.86 4.98 17.25
C THR A 446 9.00 6.43 17.72
N HIS A 447 9.79 6.69 18.77
CA HIS A 447 10.06 8.06 19.25
C HIS A 447 10.61 9.01 18.16
N LYS A 448 11.35 8.48 17.16
CA LYS A 448 11.89 9.26 16.04
C LYS A 448 10.97 9.29 14.82
N ILE A 449 10.00 8.38 14.75
CA ILE A 449 9.13 8.16 13.59
C ILE A 449 7.67 8.08 14.05
N HIS A 450 6.91 9.15 13.87
CA HIS A 450 5.52 9.26 14.35
C HIS A 450 4.45 8.65 13.41
N LYS A 451 4.84 8.18 12.21
CA LYS A 451 3.93 7.56 11.24
C LYS A 451 4.16 6.05 11.18
N SER A 452 3.11 5.31 10.85
CA SER A 452 3.14 3.84 10.72
C SER A 452 3.87 3.36 9.47
N LYS A 453 3.94 4.18 8.42
CA LYS A 453 4.61 3.86 7.14
C LYS A 453 5.41 5.07 6.64
N PHE A 454 6.49 4.82 5.90
CA PHE A 454 7.32 5.85 5.26
C PHE A 454 6.59 6.54 4.11
N LEU A 455 5.72 5.84 3.39
CA LEU A 455 4.92 6.42 2.31
C LEU A 455 4.00 7.56 2.80
N ASP A 456 3.63 7.55 4.08
CA ASP A 456 2.72 8.56 4.67
C ASP A 456 3.46 9.81 5.18
N MET A 457 4.80 9.85 5.07
CA MET A 457 5.63 10.95 5.55
C MET A 457 5.82 12.04 4.49
N THR A 458 4.73 12.74 4.14
CA THR A 458 4.77 13.83 3.13
C THR A 458 5.33 15.15 3.63
N ASP A 459 5.45 15.29 4.96
CA ASP A 459 5.75 16.56 5.63
C ASP A 459 7.25 16.78 5.89
N LYS A 460 8.07 15.72 5.80
CA LYS A 460 9.51 15.77 6.06
C LYS A 460 10.27 16.17 4.81
N VAL A 461 11.17 17.15 4.93
CA VAL A 461 12.04 17.63 3.84
C VAL A 461 13.21 16.67 3.58
N GLU A 462 13.70 15.99 4.62
CA GLU A 462 14.78 15.01 4.55
C GLU A 462 14.31 13.61 4.97
N ALA A 463 14.96 12.58 4.41
CA ALA A 463 14.64 11.18 4.72
C ALA A 463 15.05 10.84 6.17
N PRO A 464 14.14 10.28 6.99
CA PRO A 464 14.52 9.81 8.32
C PRO A 464 15.44 8.59 8.23
N THR A 465 16.30 8.42 9.23
CA THR A 465 17.15 7.24 9.37
C THR A 465 16.29 6.00 9.56
N VAL A 466 16.52 5.02 8.70
CA VAL A 466 15.80 3.76 8.69
C VAL A 466 16.22 2.89 9.89
N PRO A 467 15.28 2.41 10.72
CA PRO A 467 15.59 1.40 11.72
C PRO A 467 16.02 0.08 11.05
N VAL A 468 17.13 -0.49 11.50
CA VAL A 468 17.73 -1.73 10.93
C VAL A 468 16.70 -2.87 10.84
N GLY A 469 15.91 -3.08 11.90
CA GLY A 469 14.90 -4.14 11.95
C GLY A 469 13.69 -3.94 11.04
N TYR A 470 13.44 -2.73 10.52
CA TYR A 470 12.23 -2.44 9.74
C TYR A 470 12.21 -3.18 8.40
N PHE A 471 13.38 -3.42 7.78
CA PHE A 471 13.46 -4.23 6.56
C PHE A 471 12.99 -5.66 6.77
N LEU A 472 13.31 -6.26 7.93
CA LEU A 472 12.88 -7.61 8.27
C LEU A 472 11.39 -7.67 8.57
N ASN A 473 10.85 -6.62 9.20
CA ASN A 473 9.42 -6.48 9.40
C ASN A 473 8.67 -6.46 8.06
N LEU A 474 9.13 -5.66 7.09
CA LEU A 474 8.54 -5.63 5.76
C LEU A 474 8.69 -6.98 5.03
N ALA A 475 9.85 -7.64 5.12
CA ALA A 475 10.02 -8.98 4.55
C ALA A 475 9.00 -9.98 5.14
N PHE A 476 8.84 -9.98 6.46
CA PHE A 476 7.86 -10.79 7.17
C PHE A 476 6.41 -10.45 6.76
N GLU A 477 6.04 -9.18 6.72
CA GLU A 477 4.71 -8.71 6.33
C GLU A 477 4.38 -9.08 4.88
N ILE A 478 5.30 -8.85 3.94
CA ILE A 478 5.12 -9.18 2.52
C ILE A 478 4.92 -10.68 2.32
N VAL A 479 5.80 -11.49 2.91
CA VAL A 479 5.76 -12.96 2.75
C VAL A 479 4.49 -13.56 3.35
N THR A 480 4.12 -13.14 4.55
CA THR A 480 2.89 -13.63 5.21
C THR A 480 1.63 -13.13 4.51
N ALA A 481 1.61 -11.88 4.06
CA ALA A 481 0.51 -11.32 3.27
C ALA A 481 0.34 -12.06 1.95
N LEU A 482 1.44 -12.37 1.24
CA LEU A 482 1.38 -13.12 -0.02
C LEU A 482 0.70 -14.47 0.16
N VAL A 483 1.12 -15.25 1.15
CA VAL A 483 0.53 -16.57 1.41
C VAL A 483 -0.95 -16.46 1.76
N ARG A 484 -1.32 -15.47 2.60
CA ARG A 484 -2.72 -15.20 2.95
C ARG A 484 -3.54 -14.85 1.71
N THR A 485 -3.02 -13.97 0.87
CA THR A 485 -3.68 -13.56 -0.38
C THR A 485 -3.83 -14.75 -1.34
N LEU A 486 -2.81 -15.60 -1.49
CA LEU A 486 -2.92 -16.81 -2.31
C LEU A 486 -4.01 -17.76 -1.82
N GLN A 487 -4.14 -17.93 -0.50
CA GLN A 487 -5.21 -18.72 0.11
C GLN A 487 -6.60 -18.11 -0.18
N GLU A 488 -6.74 -16.81 0.00
CA GLU A 488 -8.00 -16.09 -0.23
C GLU A 488 -8.41 -16.18 -1.71
N ILE A 489 -7.47 -15.97 -2.64
CA ILE A 489 -7.69 -16.15 -4.08
C ILE A 489 -8.14 -17.59 -4.36
N PHE A 490 -7.50 -18.60 -3.76
CA PHE A 490 -7.87 -20.01 -3.97
C PHE A 490 -9.27 -20.36 -3.45
N VAL A 491 -9.68 -19.81 -2.30
CA VAL A 491 -11.00 -20.08 -1.71
C VAL A 491 -12.12 -19.35 -2.46
N THR A 492 -11.88 -18.12 -2.89
CA THR A 492 -12.91 -17.27 -3.49
C THR A 492 -13.04 -17.46 -5.00
N SER A 493 -11.99 -17.90 -5.70
CA SER A 493 -11.95 -17.91 -7.16
C SER A 493 -12.66 -19.12 -7.78
N THR A 494 -13.55 -18.87 -8.74
CA THR A 494 -13.99 -19.87 -9.74
C THR A 494 -12.87 -20.20 -10.75
N GLU A 495 -11.82 -19.38 -10.80
CA GLU A 495 -10.66 -19.49 -11.70
C GLU A 495 -9.45 -20.05 -10.92
N ALA A 496 -9.47 -21.34 -10.59
CA ALA A 496 -8.36 -22.02 -9.90
C ALA A 496 -7.03 -21.93 -10.67
N VAL A 497 -7.11 -21.81 -12.00
CA VAL A 497 -5.96 -21.75 -12.93
C VAL A 497 -5.02 -20.57 -12.65
N VAL A 498 -5.54 -19.41 -12.23
CA VAL A 498 -4.70 -18.23 -11.96
C VAL A 498 -3.82 -18.47 -10.73
N VAL A 499 -4.38 -19.04 -9.66
CA VAL A 499 -3.60 -19.42 -8.47
C VAL A 499 -2.57 -20.48 -8.82
N GLU A 500 -2.96 -21.47 -9.61
CA GLU A 500 -2.05 -22.51 -10.09
C GLU A 500 -0.84 -21.92 -10.79
N HIS A 501 -1.04 -20.95 -11.66
CA HIS A 501 0.06 -20.29 -12.37
C HIS A 501 0.96 -19.48 -11.43
N ILE A 502 0.38 -18.69 -10.51
CA ILE A 502 1.15 -17.88 -9.56
C ILE A 502 1.96 -18.78 -8.63
N VAL A 503 1.34 -19.83 -8.09
CA VAL A 503 2.02 -20.76 -7.18
C VAL A 503 3.12 -21.51 -7.93
N GLU A 504 2.86 -22.06 -9.12
CA GLU A 504 3.85 -22.82 -9.89
C GLU A 504 5.09 -21.98 -10.22
N SER A 505 4.91 -20.69 -10.47
CA SER A 505 6.01 -19.77 -10.79
C SER A 505 6.78 -19.24 -9.57
N SER A 506 6.19 -19.26 -8.35
CA SER A 506 6.73 -18.57 -7.18
C SER A 506 7.01 -19.43 -5.95
N TRP A 507 6.49 -20.66 -5.87
CA TRP A 507 6.52 -21.46 -4.65
C TRP A 507 7.93 -21.71 -4.11
N LYS A 508 8.94 -21.89 -4.98
CA LYS A 508 10.35 -22.09 -4.57
C LYS A 508 10.92 -20.85 -3.87
N SER A 509 10.69 -19.68 -4.45
CA SER A 509 11.12 -18.39 -3.90
C SER A 509 10.44 -18.12 -2.56
N LEU A 510 9.12 -18.34 -2.51
CA LEU A 510 8.30 -18.13 -1.32
C LEU A 510 8.68 -19.08 -0.19
N LEU A 511 8.89 -20.36 -0.51
CA LEU A 511 9.32 -21.36 0.46
C LEU A 511 10.71 -21.02 1.00
N SER A 512 11.66 -20.64 0.15
CA SER A 512 12.99 -20.20 0.59
C SER A 512 12.92 -18.99 1.54
N ALA A 513 12.09 -18.00 1.21
CA ALA A 513 11.89 -16.80 2.03
C ALA A 513 11.28 -17.14 3.40
N LEU A 514 10.21 -17.95 3.42
CA LEU A 514 9.60 -18.48 4.63
C LEU A 514 10.59 -19.29 5.45
N GLY A 515 11.39 -20.15 4.82
CA GLY A 515 12.42 -20.95 5.47
C GLY A 515 13.45 -20.10 6.19
N MET A 516 13.98 -19.05 5.55
CA MET A 516 14.92 -18.13 6.19
C MET A 516 14.31 -17.36 7.36
N LEU A 517 13.12 -16.77 7.16
CA LEU A 517 12.41 -16.04 8.21
C LEU A 517 12.14 -16.96 9.39
N LEU A 518 11.66 -18.18 9.12
CA LEU A 518 11.34 -19.15 10.13
C LEU A 518 12.62 -19.64 10.81
N GLN A 519 13.70 -19.94 10.11
CA GLN A 519 14.96 -20.37 10.73
C GLN A 519 15.48 -19.34 11.74
N CYS A 520 15.44 -18.06 11.37
CA CYS A 520 15.98 -16.97 12.18
C CYS A 520 15.00 -16.44 13.25
N SER A 521 13.70 -16.73 13.16
CA SER A 521 12.70 -16.11 14.04
C SER A 521 12.79 -16.57 15.50
N VAL A 522 12.62 -15.61 16.40
CA VAL A 522 12.56 -15.80 17.85
C VAL A 522 11.31 -15.09 18.40
N GLY A 523 10.49 -15.84 19.12
CA GLY A 523 9.23 -15.37 19.72
C GLY A 523 7.98 -15.88 18.99
N GLU A 524 6.96 -16.24 19.78
CA GLU A 524 5.69 -16.78 19.28
C GLU A 524 4.99 -15.85 18.28
N LYS A 525 5.08 -14.53 18.48
CA LYS A 525 4.51 -13.51 17.59
C LYS A 525 4.98 -13.62 16.13
N LEU A 526 6.20 -14.10 15.89
CA LEU A 526 6.74 -14.32 14.54
C LEU A 526 6.54 -15.76 14.10
N ASN A 527 6.78 -16.72 15.01
CA ASN A 527 6.71 -18.15 14.69
C ASN A 527 5.29 -18.59 14.29
N GLU A 528 4.26 -18.12 15.00
CA GLU A 528 2.88 -18.53 14.76
C GLU A 528 2.40 -18.13 13.35
N PRO A 529 2.52 -16.86 12.90
CA PRO A 529 2.14 -16.50 11.53
C PRO A 529 2.96 -17.21 10.45
N LEU A 530 4.27 -17.41 10.67
CA LEU A 530 5.14 -18.10 9.69
C LEU A 530 4.78 -19.58 9.55
N LEU A 531 4.55 -20.28 10.67
CA LEU A 531 4.11 -21.69 10.66
C LEU A 531 2.72 -21.82 10.04
N ARG A 532 1.80 -20.90 10.37
CA ARG A 532 0.48 -20.85 9.73
C ARG A 532 0.60 -20.64 8.22
N SER A 533 1.47 -19.75 7.76
CA SER A 533 1.76 -19.57 6.33
C SER A 533 2.28 -20.87 5.68
N LEU A 534 3.18 -21.59 6.34
CA LEU A 534 3.67 -22.88 5.84
C LEU A 534 2.54 -23.94 5.76
N THR A 535 1.68 -24.02 6.77
CA THR A 535 0.47 -24.87 6.76
C THR A 535 -0.46 -24.53 5.61
N VAL A 536 -0.68 -23.24 5.34
CA VAL A 536 -1.48 -22.79 4.20
C VAL A 536 -0.85 -23.23 2.89
N MET A 537 0.48 -23.12 2.72
CA MET A 537 1.16 -23.62 1.52
C MET A 537 1.03 -25.14 1.36
N ILE A 538 1.10 -25.91 2.44
CA ILE A 538 0.85 -27.37 2.41
C ILE A 538 -0.58 -27.65 1.94
N SER A 539 -1.57 -26.91 2.44
CA SER A 539 -2.97 -27.08 2.03
C SER A 539 -3.19 -26.74 0.56
N LEU A 540 -2.53 -25.69 0.04
CA LEU A 540 -2.56 -25.33 -1.38
C LEU A 540 -1.91 -26.42 -2.23
N ALA A 541 -0.69 -26.84 -1.87
CA ALA A 541 0.04 -27.91 -2.57
C ALA A 541 -0.76 -29.21 -2.65
N SER A 542 -1.40 -29.59 -1.53
CA SER A 542 -2.22 -30.81 -1.42
C SER A 542 -3.44 -30.76 -2.35
N ARG A 543 -4.12 -29.61 -2.43
CA ARG A 543 -5.34 -29.47 -3.25
C ARG A 543 -5.06 -29.30 -4.74
N MET A 544 -3.84 -28.86 -5.11
CA MET A 544 -3.39 -28.66 -6.49
C MET A 544 -2.66 -29.89 -7.07
N ASP A 545 -2.51 -30.97 -6.29
CA ASP A 545 -1.81 -32.21 -6.68
C ASP A 545 -0.36 -32.01 -7.16
N LYS A 546 0.35 -31.03 -6.58
CA LYS A 546 1.76 -30.73 -6.90
C LYS A 546 2.69 -31.42 -5.88
N THR A 547 3.12 -32.64 -6.20
CA THR A 547 3.89 -33.52 -5.29
C THR A 547 5.24 -32.95 -4.86
N GLU A 548 6.02 -32.33 -5.76
CA GLU A 548 7.31 -31.70 -5.43
C GLU A 548 7.14 -30.53 -4.44
N PHE A 549 6.15 -29.68 -4.69
CA PHE A 549 5.85 -28.53 -3.83
C PHE A 549 5.39 -28.99 -2.43
N LEU A 550 4.51 -30.00 -2.38
CA LEU A 550 4.05 -30.58 -1.13
C LEU A 550 5.21 -31.19 -0.33
N ALA A 551 6.06 -31.98 -0.98
CA ALA A 551 7.22 -32.62 -0.35
C ALA A 551 8.17 -31.59 0.26
N ALA A 552 8.48 -30.51 -0.47
CA ALA A 552 9.38 -29.46 0.01
C ALA A 552 8.81 -28.72 1.23
N CYS A 553 7.52 -28.38 1.21
CA CYS A 553 6.86 -27.74 2.36
C CYS A 553 6.82 -28.65 3.59
N LEU A 554 6.50 -29.94 3.40
CA LEU A 554 6.48 -30.92 4.48
C LEU A 554 7.87 -31.16 5.07
N CYS A 555 8.91 -31.24 4.24
CA CYS A 555 10.29 -31.34 4.71
C CYS A 555 10.66 -30.13 5.57
N MET A 556 10.37 -28.90 5.13
CA MET A 556 10.62 -27.70 5.92
C MET A 556 9.89 -27.69 7.27
N LEU A 557 8.62 -28.12 7.28
CA LEU A 557 7.86 -28.20 8.53
C LEU A 557 8.44 -29.26 9.47
N CYS A 558 8.83 -30.41 8.93
CA CYS A 558 9.48 -31.49 9.67
C CYS A 558 10.86 -31.08 10.23
N ASP A 559 11.63 -30.33 9.45
CA ASP A 559 12.89 -29.74 9.87
C ASP A 559 12.67 -28.73 10.99
N CYS A 560 11.57 -27.97 11.00
CA CYS A 560 11.25 -27.06 12.11
C CYS A 560 10.88 -27.79 13.42
N VAL A 561 10.35 -29.01 13.33
CA VAL A 561 10.10 -29.86 14.50
C VAL A 561 11.41 -30.45 15.05
N SER A 562 12.32 -30.83 14.15
CA SER A 562 13.55 -31.55 14.49
C SER A 562 14.75 -30.63 14.76
N SER A 563 14.76 -29.43 14.18
CA SER A 563 15.89 -28.50 14.24
C SER A 563 16.11 -27.97 15.65
N SER A 564 17.38 -27.93 16.05
CA SER A 564 17.79 -27.36 17.33
C SER A 564 17.67 -25.83 17.29
N CYS A 565 16.92 -25.23 18.22
CA CYS A 565 16.79 -23.77 18.30
C CYS A 565 18.13 -23.12 18.70
N PRO A 566 18.55 -22.02 18.05
CA PRO A 566 19.65 -21.20 18.55
C PRO A 566 19.22 -20.53 19.87
N GLN A 567 19.91 -20.82 20.97
CA GLN A 567 19.65 -20.14 22.24
C GLN A 567 19.99 -18.64 22.15
N HIS A 568 19.23 -17.85 22.91
CA HIS A 568 19.53 -16.49 23.34
C HIS A 568 21.01 -16.32 23.72
N CYS A 569 21.80 -15.57 22.95
CA CYS A 569 23.10 -15.07 23.41
C CYS A 569 22.87 -13.93 24.42
N ARG A 570 22.49 -14.28 25.66
CA ARG A 570 22.64 -13.39 26.83
C ARG A 570 23.84 -13.86 27.64
N SER A 571 25.05 -13.59 27.16
CA SER A 571 26.22 -13.58 28.05
C SER A 571 26.15 -12.30 28.88
N LYS A 572 25.66 -12.39 30.12
CA LYS A 572 26.10 -11.44 31.15
C LYS A 572 27.61 -11.67 31.33
N PRO A 573 28.46 -10.64 31.32
CA PRO A 573 29.87 -10.80 31.57
C PRO A 573 30.06 -10.86 33.09
N ASP A 574 29.79 -12.02 33.70
CA ASP A 574 30.21 -12.25 35.08
C ASP A 574 30.91 -13.61 35.18
N ASN A 575 32.21 -13.50 35.47
CA ASN A 575 33.17 -14.51 35.89
C ASN A 575 33.85 -15.34 34.79
N ALA A 576 35.12 -15.02 34.63
CA ALA A 576 36.14 -15.84 34.00
C ALA A 576 36.21 -17.19 34.72
N ASP A 577 35.84 -18.26 34.02
CA ASP A 577 36.55 -19.53 34.10
C ASP A 577 36.38 -20.26 32.76
N GLY A 578 37.53 -20.57 32.15
CA GLY A 578 37.62 -21.24 30.87
C GLY A 578 37.27 -22.72 31.01
N SER A 579 36.07 -23.08 30.58
CA SER A 579 35.78 -24.42 30.06
C SER A 579 34.64 -24.32 29.04
N PHE A 580 34.98 -24.32 27.75
CA PHE A 580 34.02 -24.52 26.67
C PHE A 580 33.46 -25.94 26.79
N SER A 581 32.33 -26.09 27.47
CA SER A 581 31.53 -27.32 27.43
C SER A 581 30.66 -27.32 26.18
N HIS A 582 30.68 -28.45 25.47
CA HIS A 582 29.92 -28.80 24.28
C HIS A 582 28.51 -28.20 24.19
N HIS A 583 28.13 -27.78 22.97
CA HIS A 583 26.83 -27.24 22.60
C HIS A 583 25.66 -28.17 22.99
N ASP A 584 24.98 -27.86 24.10
CA ASP A 584 23.71 -28.51 24.48
C ASP A 584 22.55 -27.92 23.65
N HIS A 585 22.33 -28.52 22.48
CA HIS A 585 21.16 -28.30 21.63
C HIS A 585 19.86 -28.72 22.34
N THR A 586 18.99 -27.78 22.70
CA THR A 586 17.76 -28.06 23.46
C THR A 586 16.49 -27.83 22.63
N PHE A 587 15.56 -28.80 22.64
CA PHE A 587 14.21 -28.68 22.11
C PHE A 587 13.48 -27.48 22.77
N GLY A 588 12.81 -26.64 21.99
CA GLY A 588 12.21 -25.39 22.47
C GLY A 588 10.74 -25.18 22.07
N GLU A 589 10.15 -24.06 22.51
CA GLU A 589 8.74 -23.70 22.27
C GLU A 589 8.36 -23.68 20.79
N LYS A 590 9.27 -23.20 19.93
CA LYS A 590 9.07 -23.18 18.47
C LYS A 590 8.93 -24.58 17.87
N ASN A 591 9.70 -25.56 18.36
CA ASN A 591 9.60 -26.95 17.89
C ASN A 591 8.25 -27.56 18.27
N LEU A 592 7.80 -27.30 19.50
CA LEU A 592 6.49 -27.71 19.99
C LEU A 592 5.35 -27.08 19.17
N LEU A 593 5.49 -25.79 18.83
CA LEU A 593 4.53 -25.08 17.98
C LEU A 593 4.51 -25.64 16.55
N ALA A 594 5.67 -25.92 15.97
CA ALA A 594 5.79 -26.57 14.67
C ALA A 594 5.15 -27.97 14.67
N ALA A 595 5.32 -28.74 15.76
CA ALA A 595 4.72 -30.05 15.91
C ALA A 595 3.18 -30.00 15.90
N ARG A 596 2.59 -28.99 16.55
CA ARG A 596 1.14 -28.74 16.50
C ARG A 596 0.66 -28.47 15.07
N HIS A 597 1.39 -27.62 14.34
CA HIS A 597 1.08 -27.32 12.95
C HIS A 597 1.22 -28.57 12.06
N LEU A 598 2.25 -29.39 12.26
CA LEU A 598 2.45 -30.65 11.53
C LEU A 598 1.27 -31.62 11.74
N LEU A 599 0.84 -31.82 12.98
CA LEU A 599 -0.30 -32.67 13.31
C LEU A 599 -1.61 -32.11 12.73
N SER A 600 -1.84 -30.81 12.84
CA SER A 600 -3.01 -30.15 12.23
C SER A 600 -3.02 -30.30 10.70
N CYS A 601 -1.88 -30.10 10.03
CA CYS A 601 -1.76 -30.31 8.58
C CYS A 601 -2.05 -31.77 8.19
N SER A 602 -1.59 -32.71 9.01
CA SER A 602 -1.78 -34.14 8.78
C SER A 602 -3.25 -34.55 8.92
N LEU A 603 -3.97 -33.94 9.85
CA LEU A 603 -5.42 -34.11 10.02
C LEU A 603 -6.20 -33.59 8.81
N ASP A 604 -5.85 -32.39 8.32
CA ASP A 604 -6.61 -31.72 7.27
C ASP A 604 -6.28 -32.23 5.85
N SER A 605 -5.02 -32.54 5.59
CA SER A 605 -4.49 -32.83 4.24
C SER A 605 -3.77 -34.17 4.11
N GLY A 606 -3.78 -35.01 5.14
CA GLY A 606 -2.99 -36.25 5.15
C GLY A 606 -3.34 -37.29 4.08
N SER A 607 -4.55 -37.21 3.48
CA SER A 607 -4.91 -38.04 2.33
C SER A 607 -4.03 -37.78 1.09
N TYR A 608 -3.44 -36.59 0.99
CA TYR A 608 -2.65 -36.17 -0.18
C TYR A 608 -1.15 -36.39 0.00
N PHE A 609 -0.68 -36.84 1.17
CA PHE A 609 0.76 -36.89 1.48
C PHE A 609 1.52 -37.96 0.69
N GLY A 610 0.86 -39.06 0.29
CA GLY A 610 1.52 -40.13 -0.47
C GLY A 610 2.76 -40.69 0.27
N SER A 611 3.91 -40.75 -0.41
CA SER A 611 5.18 -41.20 0.18
C SER A 611 5.78 -40.22 1.19
N ASN A 612 5.30 -38.97 1.26
CA ASN A 612 5.78 -37.99 2.26
C ASN A 612 5.46 -38.40 3.70
N TRP A 613 4.53 -39.35 3.88
CA TRP A 613 4.26 -39.98 5.18
C TRP A 613 5.51 -40.57 5.84
N ILE A 614 6.52 -41.00 5.06
CA ILE A 614 7.79 -41.51 5.60
C ILE A 614 8.49 -40.43 6.46
N VAL A 615 8.65 -39.22 5.92
CA VAL A 615 9.32 -38.11 6.62
C VAL A 615 8.50 -37.61 7.80
N VAL A 616 7.16 -37.51 7.62
CA VAL A 616 6.25 -37.09 8.69
C VAL A 616 6.30 -38.08 9.87
N MET A 617 6.18 -39.38 9.60
CA MET A 617 6.19 -40.40 10.65
C MET A 617 7.53 -40.49 11.38
N LYS A 618 8.65 -40.38 10.67
CA LYS A 618 9.98 -40.32 11.29
C LYS A 618 10.14 -39.09 12.19
N THR A 619 9.57 -37.96 11.78
CA THR A 619 9.57 -36.72 12.58
C THR A 619 8.70 -36.85 13.83
N LEU A 620 7.52 -37.45 13.71
CA LEU A 620 6.64 -37.72 14.85
C LEU A 620 7.29 -38.68 15.85
N GLN A 621 7.98 -39.72 15.38
CA GLN A 621 8.74 -40.63 16.23
C GLN A 621 9.82 -39.88 17.03
N ASN A 622 10.63 -39.05 16.36
CA ASN A 622 11.67 -38.25 17.01
C ASN A 622 11.08 -37.24 18.02
N LEU A 623 9.94 -36.63 17.69
CA LEU A 623 9.20 -35.75 18.58
C LEU A 623 8.76 -36.50 19.84
N LEU A 624 8.15 -37.68 19.71
CA LEU A 624 7.71 -38.49 20.85
C LEU A 624 8.88 -38.93 21.73
N LEU A 625 10.02 -39.27 21.11
CA LEU A 625 11.26 -39.57 21.84
C LEU A 625 11.75 -38.37 22.66
N HIS A 626 11.77 -37.17 22.07
CA HIS A 626 12.13 -35.93 22.77
C HIS A 626 11.15 -35.58 23.90
N LEU A 627 9.85 -35.80 23.67
CA LEU A 627 8.79 -35.56 24.65
C LEU A 627 8.64 -36.69 25.68
N ARG A 628 9.43 -37.78 25.57
CA ARG A 628 9.37 -38.97 26.43
C ARG A 628 8.00 -39.64 26.46
N ILE A 629 7.30 -39.62 25.32
CA ILE A 629 6.03 -40.33 25.11
C ILE A 629 6.34 -41.68 24.47
N VAL A 630 5.94 -42.77 25.14
CA VAL A 630 6.20 -44.14 24.72
C VAL A 630 4.88 -44.80 24.29
N PRO A 631 4.82 -45.44 23.11
CA PRO A 631 3.70 -46.28 22.72
C PRO A 631 3.76 -47.61 23.49
N THR A 632 2.65 -47.98 24.13
CA THR A 632 2.49 -49.30 24.76
C THR A 632 1.38 -50.07 24.07
N ILE A 633 1.66 -51.33 23.74
CA ILE A 633 0.72 -52.26 23.15
C ILE A 633 0.43 -53.30 24.24
N THR A 634 -0.80 -53.29 24.77
CA THR A 634 -1.28 -54.30 25.75
C THR A 634 -2.39 -55.13 25.12
N ASP A 635 -2.66 -56.32 25.67
CA ASP A 635 -3.52 -57.36 25.06
C ASP A 635 -4.89 -56.88 24.55
N ASP A 636 -5.45 -55.78 25.10
CA ASP A 636 -6.75 -55.23 24.68
C ASP A 636 -6.72 -53.78 24.15
N GLN A 637 -5.63 -53.01 24.31
CA GLN A 637 -5.56 -51.58 23.92
C GLN A 637 -4.13 -51.10 23.59
N ALA A 638 -3.99 -50.31 22.52
CA ALA A 638 -2.78 -49.57 22.19
C ALA A 638 -2.92 -48.12 22.69
N SER A 639 -1.92 -47.59 23.39
CA SER A 639 -2.00 -46.25 23.99
C SER A 639 -0.63 -45.57 24.12
N LEU A 640 -0.64 -44.23 24.20
CA LEU A 640 0.55 -43.40 24.38
C LEU A 640 0.65 -42.96 25.84
N PHE A 641 1.76 -43.29 26.51
CA PHE A 641 2.02 -42.91 27.91
C PHE A 641 3.26 -42.05 28.04
N PHE A 642 3.30 -41.22 29.09
CA PHE A 642 4.48 -40.45 29.45
C PHE A 642 5.39 -41.26 30.38
N ASP A 643 6.66 -41.46 30.01
CA ASP A 643 7.62 -42.20 30.85
C ASP A 643 8.23 -41.26 31.92
N ASN A 644 7.80 -41.46 33.16
CA ASN A 644 8.25 -40.70 34.33
C ASN A 644 9.56 -41.22 34.96
N ASN A 645 10.31 -42.14 34.33
CA ASN A 645 11.45 -42.79 34.97
C ASN A 645 12.66 -41.86 35.25
N PRO A 646 13.03 -41.62 36.53
CA PRO A 646 14.08 -40.68 36.91
C PRO A 646 15.53 -41.13 36.64
N GLN A 647 15.75 -42.38 36.21
CA GLN A 647 17.08 -43.02 36.17
C GLN A 647 17.82 -42.91 34.82
N LEU A 648 17.18 -42.43 33.75
CA LEU A 648 17.78 -42.22 32.41
C LEU A 648 18.34 -40.79 32.22
N HIS A 649 18.50 -40.02 33.31
CA HIS A 649 18.47 -38.55 33.31
C HIS A 649 19.82 -37.82 33.42
N GLN A 650 20.96 -38.43 33.10
CA GLN A 650 22.24 -37.77 33.40
C GLN A 650 22.70 -36.72 32.37
N ASN A 651 22.21 -36.71 31.12
CA ASN A 651 22.85 -35.91 30.05
C ASN A 651 21.95 -35.00 29.19
N SER A 652 20.73 -34.63 29.61
CA SER A 652 19.95 -33.61 28.89
C SER A 652 19.18 -32.69 29.82
N LYS A 653 19.43 -31.37 29.72
CA LYS A 653 18.66 -30.35 30.45
C LYS A 653 17.17 -30.48 30.06
N PRO A 654 16.25 -30.58 31.03
CA PRO A 654 14.84 -30.76 30.72
C PRO A 654 14.25 -29.43 30.21
N PHE A 655 13.83 -29.40 28.95
CA PHE A 655 12.82 -28.44 28.51
C PHE A 655 11.52 -28.77 29.25
N VAL A 656 11.04 -27.85 30.09
CA VAL A 656 9.80 -28.05 30.86
C VAL A 656 8.62 -27.73 29.96
N VAL A 657 8.05 -28.76 29.35
CA VAL A 657 6.81 -28.67 28.58
C VAL A 657 5.62 -28.62 29.54
N HIS A 658 4.65 -27.74 29.32
CA HIS A 658 3.42 -27.77 30.10
C HIS A 658 2.64 -29.05 29.84
N ILE A 659 2.09 -29.67 30.90
CA ILE A 659 1.35 -30.94 30.79
C ILE A 659 0.15 -30.85 29.82
N VAL A 660 -0.45 -29.66 29.70
CA VAL A 660 -1.53 -29.37 28.76
C VAL A 660 -1.08 -29.55 27.31
N ASP A 661 0.15 -29.15 26.99
CA ASP A 661 0.68 -29.24 25.64
C ASP A 661 1.00 -30.69 25.25
N LEU A 662 1.48 -31.49 26.21
CA LEU A 662 1.68 -32.93 26.03
C LEU A 662 0.35 -33.66 25.80
N GLN A 663 -0.67 -33.36 26.62
CA GLN A 663 -2.01 -33.93 26.46
C GLN A 663 -2.62 -33.56 25.10
N LEU A 664 -2.39 -32.33 24.63
CA LEU A 664 -2.84 -31.90 23.32
C LEU A 664 -2.16 -32.68 22.18
N ILE A 665 -0.84 -32.93 22.27
CA ILE A 665 -0.12 -33.70 21.25
C ILE A 665 -0.62 -35.15 21.20
N VAL A 666 -0.77 -35.80 22.35
CA VAL A 666 -1.33 -37.16 22.42
C VAL A 666 -2.73 -37.20 21.82
N LYS A 667 -3.57 -36.23 22.16
CA LYS A 667 -4.92 -36.10 21.59
C LYS A 667 -4.88 -35.94 20.07
N LEU A 668 -4.05 -35.03 19.54
CA LEU A 668 -3.93 -34.78 18.11
C LEU A 668 -3.42 -36.01 17.33
N ILE A 669 -2.54 -36.82 17.92
CA ILE A 669 -2.11 -38.09 17.33
C ILE A 669 -3.26 -39.11 17.32
N GLY A 670 -4.03 -39.21 18.40
CA GLY A 670 -5.25 -40.04 18.43
C GLY A 670 -6.29 -39.61 17.40
N ASP A 671 -6.55 -38.30 17.31
CA ASP A 671 -7.44 -37.71 16.29
C ASP A 671 -6.91 -38.00 14.88
N LEU A 672 -5.57 -38.04 14.69
CA LEU A 672 -4.94 -38.35 13.40
C LEU A 672 -5.24 -39.78 12.97
N VAL A 673 -5.07 -40.75 13.87
CA VAL A 673 -5.46 -42.15 13.62
C VAL A 673 -6.94 -42.20 13.27
N GLN A 674 -7.81 -41.57 14.05
CA GLN A 674 -9.24 -41.57 13.79
C GLN A 674 -9.59 -40.94 12.42
N SER A 675 -8.86 -39.91 12.00
CA SER A 675 -9.06 -39.27 10.70
C SER A 675 -8.78 -40.21 9.51
N THR A 676 -7.96 -41.24 9.69
CA THR A 676 -7.65 -42.22 8.63
C THR A 676 -8.88 -43.01 8.18
N GLU A 677 -9.93 -43.11 9.01
CA GLU A 677 -11.23 -43.68 8.63
C GLU A 677 -11.86 -42.94 7.44
N ARG A 678 -11.56 -41.64 7.27
CA ARG A 678 -12.09 -40.80 6.19
C ARG A 678 -11.25 -40.84 4.92
N TYR A 679 -10.07 -41.46 4.94
CA TYR A 679 -9.15 -41.45 3.79
C TYR A 679 -9.74 -42.24 2.62
N SER A 680 -9.32 -41.97 1.38
CA SER A 680 -9.64 -42.85 0.24
C SER A 680 -8.81 -44.14 0.32
N THR A 681 -9.27 -45.22 -0.31
CA THR A 681 -8.54 -46.52 -0.32
C THR A 681 -7.09 -46.36 -0.79
N CYS A 682 -6.85 -45.57 -1.85
CA CYS A 682 -5.49 -45.33 -2.35
C CYS A 682 -4.62 -44.57 -1.34
N SER A 683 -5.18 -43.58 -0.65
CA SER A 683 -4.44 -42.77 0.34
C SER A 683 -4.05 -43.61 1.55
N LEU A 684 -4.95 -44.47 2.00
CA LEU A 684 -4.72 -45.40 3.10
C LEU A 684 -3.63 -46.43 2.75
N LEU A 685 -3.67 -46.98 1.52
CA LEU A 685 -2.62 -47.88 1.03
C LEU A 685 -1.25 -47.21 1.01
N ASN A 686 -1.16 -45.94 0.57
CA ASN A 686 0.10 -45.19 0.57
C ASN A 686 0.67 -44.99 1.99
N LEU A 687 -0.20 -44.70 2.97
CA LEU A 687 0.19 -44.59 4.38
C LEU A 687 0.71 -45.94 4.91
N MET A 688 -0.02 -47.03 4.65
CA MET A 688 0.39 -48.38 5.09
C MET A 688 1.69 -48.83 4.43
N GLN A 689 1.89 -48.55 3.14
CA GLN A 689 3.14 -48.83 2.44
C GLN A 689 4.31 -48.02 3.02
N SER A 690 4.08 -46.76 3.37
CA SER A 690 5.08 -45.89 4.02
C SER A 690 5.45 -46.43 5.41
N LEU A 691 4.47 -46.84 6.21
CA LEU A 691 4.70 -47.47 7.52
C LEU A 691 5.45 -48.79 7.38
N ARG A 692 5.08 -49.64 6.41
CA ARG A 692 5.80 -50.89 6.12
C ARG A 692 7.25 -50.63 5.73
N HIS A 693 7.52 -49.61 4.92
CA HIS A 693 8.88 -49.24 4.55
C HIS A 693 9.70 -48.85 5.80
N LEU A 694 9.13 -48.01 6.67
CA LEU A 694 9.79 -47.58 7.90
C LEU A 694 10.05 -48.74 8.88
N ILE A 695 9.08 -49.65 9.02
CA ILE A 695 9.23 -50.87 9.83
C ILE A 695 10.36 -51.73 9.27
N ASN A 696 10.43 -51.94 7.95
CA ASN A 696 11.51 -52.71 7.34
C ASN A 696 12.89 -52.05 7.51
N GLU A 697 12.99 -50.73 7.37
CA GLU A 697 14.25 -50.01 7.59
C GLU A 697 14.73 -50.15 9.03
N THR A 698 13.83 -49.94 10.00
CA THR A 698 14.14 -50.01 11.44
C THR A 698 14.48 -51.42 11.91
N LEU A 699 13.79 -52.45 11.40
CA LEU A 699 14.10 -53.85 11.71
C LEU A 699 15.46 -54.29 11.14
N ASN A 700 15.86 -53.78 9.97
CA ASN A 700 17.16 -54.09 9.39
C ASN A 700 18.32 -53.34 10.07
N SER A 701 18.07 -52.16 10.63
CA SER A 701 19.03 -51.41 11.44
C SER A 701 19.00 -51.91 12.90
N SER A 702 19.72 -52.99 13.18
CA SER A 702 19.85 -53.73 14.47
C SER A 702 20.22 -52.94 15.76
N ILE A 703 19.77 -51.70 15.98
CA ILE A 703 20.31 -50.82 17.03
C ILE A 703 19.29 -50.37 18.10
N ASN A 704 17.95 -50.41 17.90
CA ASN A 704 17.02 -50.09 19.00
C ASN A 704 15.63 -50.72 18.82
N GLU A 705 15.31 -51.77 19.58
CA GLU A 705 13.96 -52.37 19.65
C GLU A 705 12.89 -51.32 19.97
N LYS A 706 13.21 -50.34 20.83
CA LYS A 706 12.31 -49.26 21.27
C LYS A 706 11.83 -48.34 20.15
N GLU A 707 12.62 -48.19 19.08
CA GLU A 707 12.31 -47.27 17.99
C GLU A 707 11.20 -47.83 17.08
N SER A 708 11.18 -49.15 16.85
CA SER A 708 10.19 -49.80 15.96
C SER A 708 8.76 -49.80 16.52
N TYR A 709 8.58 -49.68 17.84
CA TYR A 709 7.24 -49.78 18.47
C TYR A 709 6.28 -48.67 18.05
N PHE A 710 6.76 -47.46 17.74
CA PHE A 710 5.87 -46.38 17.31
C PHE A 710 5.23 -46.67 15.94
N PHE A 711 6.01 -47.15 14.97
CA PHE A 711 5.48 -47.47 13.65
C PHE A 711 4.56 -48.69 13.69
N ILE A 712 4.87 -49.69 14.52
CA ILE A 712 4.02 -50.86 14.76
C ILE A 712 2.71 -50.44 15.43
N TRP A 713 2.78 -49.61 16.47
CA TRP A 713 1.61 -49.05 17.15
C TRP A 713 0.70 -48.29 16.19
N MET A 714 1.28 -47.38 15.38
CA MET A 714 0.54 -46.60 14.38
C MET A 714 -0.14 -47.50 13.35
N LEU A 715 0.56 -48.53 12.85
CA LEU A 715 -0.01 -49.47 11.89
C LEU A 715 -1.20 -50.24 12.48
N LEU A 716 -1.09 -50.70 13.73
CA LEU A 716 -2.15 -51.44 14.41
C LEU A 716 -3.38 -50.57 14.67
N GLU A 717 -3.20 -49.34 15.13
CA GLU A 717 -4.28 -48.39 15.37
C GLU A 717 -5.00 -47.95 14.07
N VAL A 718 -4.25 -47.68 13.00
CA VAL A 718 -4.82 -47.39 11.67
C VAL A 718 -5.58 -48.61 11.11
N PHE A 719 -5.12 -49.82 11.41
CA PHE A 719 -5.81 -51.05 11.03
C PHE A 719 -7.12 -51.23 11.79
N LEU A 720 -7.11 -51.08 13.12
CA LEU A 720 -8.31 -51.22 13.97
C LEU A 720 -9.42 -50.24 13.57
N THR A 721 -9.04 -49.00 13.24
CA THR A 721 -9.97 -47.97 12.76
C THR A 721 -10.50 -48.22 11.34
N SER A 722 -9.80 -49.02 10.53
CA SER A 722 -10.13 -49.28 9.11
C SER A 722 -10.71 -50.67 8.83
N THR A 723 -11.15 -51.41 9.86
CA THR A 723 -11.60 -52.81 9.80
C THR A 723 -12.80 -53.10 8.86
N SER A 724 -13.55 -52.08 8.45
CA SER A 724 -14.73 -52.19 7.58
C SER A 724 -14.43 -52.20 6.06
N ARG A 725 -13.16 -52.08 5.65
CA ARG A 725 -12.72 -51.82 4.26
C ARG A 725 -12.07 -53.06 3.59
N PRO A 726 -12.02 -53.14 2.24
CA PRO A 726 -11.91 -54.41 1.51
C PRO A 726 -10.57 -55.18 1.63
N SER A 727 -10.63 -56.44 1.20
CA SER A 727 -9.66 -57.55 1.30
C SER A 727 -8.18 -57.25 0.98
N ASN A 728 -7.87 -56.30 0.10
CA ASN A 728 -6.48 -56.00 -0.30
C ASN A 728 -5.64 -55.36 0.84
N MET A 729 -6.28 -54.87 1.90
CA MET A 729 -5.61 -54.41 3.12
C MET A 729 -4.93 -55.56 3.88
N TRP A 730 -5.51 -56.77 3.82
CA TRP A 730 -5.04 -57.93 4.58
C TRP A 730 -3.69 -58.44 4.08
N GLU A 731 -3.40 -58.37 2.77
CA GLU A 731 -2.08 -58.75 2.23
C GLU A 731 -0.92 -57.89 2.78
N LEU A 732 -1.17 -56.60 3.04
CA LEU A 732 -0.16 -55.70 3.60
C LEU A 732 0.08 -55.96 5.09
N VAL A 733 -0.97 -56.33 5.82
CA VAL A 733 -0.92 -56.62 7.26
C VAL A 733 -0.36 -58.00 7.52
N ASP A 734 -0.75 -59.02 6.75
CA ASP A 734 -0.25 -60.39 6.86
C ASP A 734 1.27 -60.45 6.70
N LEU A 735 1.83 -59.69 5.75
CA LEU A 735 3.28 -59.59 5.56
C LEU A 735 4.00 -58.91 6.73
N VAL A 736 3.39 -57.87 7.33
CA VAL A 736 3.99 -57.17 8.47
C VAL A 736 3.85 -58.00 9.76
N ILE A 737 2.71 -58.64 10.00
CA ILE A 737 2.51 -59.57 11.11
C ILE A 737 3.50 -60.73 11.00
N TYR A 738 3.69 -61.29 9.80
CA TYR A 738 4.67 -62.37 9.58
C TYR A 738 6.11 -61.91 9.88
N GLN A 739 6.47 -60.67 9.55
CA GLN A 739 7.79 -60.11 9.87
C GLN A 739 7.96 -59.79 11.36
N VAL A 740 6.94 -59.28 12.03
CA VAL A 740 6.96 -59.06 13.50
C VAL A 740 7.00 -60.39 14.26
N TYR A 741 6.26 -61.40 13.80
CA TYR A 741 6.26 -62.75 14.39
C TYR A 741 7.57 -63.52 14.18
N ILE A 742 8.38 -63.14 13.18
CA ILE A 742 9.74 -63.67 12.99
C ILE A 742 10.75 -62.95 13.89
N PHE A 743 10.44 -61.73 14.35
CA PHE A 743 11.35 -60.89 15.14
C PHE A 743 11.12 -60.99 16.66
N VAL A 744 9.91 -61.32 17.11
CA VAL A 744 9.57 -61.72 18.49
C VAL A 744 9.95 -63.18 18.71
#